data_AF-A0A2H8TPW7-F1
#
_entry.id   AF-A0A2H8TPW7-F1
#
_cell.length_a   1.000
_cell.length_b   1.000
_cell.length_c   1.000
_cell.angle_alpha   90.00
_cell.angle_beta   90.00
_cell.angle_gamma   90.00
#
_symmetry.space_group_name_H-M   'P 1'
#
loop_
_entity.id
_entity.type
_entity.pdbx_description
1 polymer ?
#
loop_
_entity_poly.entity_id
_entity_poly.type
_entity_poly.pdbx_seq_one_letter_code
_entity_poly.pdbx_strand_id
1 'polypeptide(L)'
;MTKVAHLLGVVGTDVPEADLREAMSPHILGVNNYAFIVTNNGFIVTHPDLRPVFGDILKPNYNSIDVTEVELVESDNNARVFNESILALRDYIINQTTGDREITVKYHYDNIRRATTAERHYYFSIVEGTPFTVVVALQEKHFGYRVKIPDRFQNLNTTRTSLLDYFKDDEWRIHPDWLYCRYSYDDGDNTSFKTPEDELKHFLKRISKTDNSWNKWPPPRFYSESYDCDKELMLSLIYDANMTKGIFTEAKNDTEKKKKNEFEKRFGVTLAFVATHSGLTRWMDYEDKPKTSYNYSYNQENQQPHFIDENVYSIEEVWYRRAVEYNMVNDESYVYSVPFENENIKSTLVTASQAVFVTSKENKKKGAAAVVGYQFRHSALQELFSNITKQCYSETGCTSAKDTCQSLERDCYLLDNNGYIIASENPMDTGKFFGQVKGPIMNMMVKEKIYKKITIFDYQGVCFKRENEDDSNSSSFLYTPIHHLKQLIGWLIGRVLWLAAHSNFQWMMSKAQAIFEDIPDYQEDEESNYSADTIASFKIEGEKALKYVKINRTRPKSCDRVVDLFTLTSRIPEKVERKSMCDRPYELRKIMNTNLILLVVNGHCPETSKSENFDTLPKEVMYDEFNSSLGCHKAFNSLPRRRPKTACIRTHPDEHEIYDKMCGSSTTITITPITLSIIFFSTFNLIRFL
;
A
#
# COMPACT_ATOMS: atom_id res chain seq x y z
N MET A 1 -9.02 -20.14 53.10
CA MET A 1 -8.65 -19.55 51.80
C MET A 1 -9.89 -19.50 50.92
N THR A 2 -10.34 -18.31 50.54
CA THR A 2 -11.39 -18.16 49.53
C THR A 2 -10.81 -18.63 48.18
N LYS A 3 -11.36 -19.70 47.62
CA LYS A 3 -11.03 -20.13 46.25
C LYS A 3 -11.63 -19.10 45.31
N VAL A 4 -10.78 -18.26 44.72
CA VAL A 4 -11.18 -17.23 43.75
C VAL A 4 -10.46 -17.56 42.45
N ALA A 5 -11.21 -17.76 41.37
CA ALA A 5 -10.65 -17.99 40.03
C ALA A 5 -10.78 -16.72 39.20
N HIS A 6 -10.00 -15.70 39.55
CA HIS A 6 -9.81 -14.54 38.70
C HIS A 6 -8.40 -14.53 38.14
N LEU A 7 -8.28 -14.29 36.84
CA LEU A 7 -6.99 -13.96 36.24
C LEU A 7 -6.53 -12.64 36.88
N LEU A 8 -5.31 -12.63 37.41
CA LEU A 8 -4.70 -11.39 37.92
C LEU A 8 -4.52 -10.38 36.79
N GLY A 9 -4.22 -10.86 35.59
CA GLY A 9 -4.04 -10.07 34.38
C GLY A 9 -3.44 -10.91 33.26
N VAL A 10 -3.25 -10.29 32.10
CA VAL A 10 -2.55 -10.86 30.95
C VAL A 10 -1.29 -10.05 30.73
N VAL A 11 -0.16 -10.73 30.55
CA VAL A 11 1.09 -10.09 30.15
C VAL A 11 1.24 -10.30 28.65
N GLY A 12 1.43 -9.21 27.92
CA GLY A 12 1.72 -9.19 26.50
C GLY A 12 3.05 -8.50 26.24
N THR A 13 3.72 -8.87 25.16
CA THR A 13 4.86 -8.14 24.62
C THR A 13 4.61 -7.92 23.14
N ASP A 14 4.82 -6.70 22.68
CA ASP A 14 4.62 -6.36 21.28
C ASP A 14 5.84 -6.78 20.46
N VAL A 15 5.57 -7.29 19.26
CA VAL A 15 6.60 -7.56 18.24
C VAL A 15 6.29 -6.65 17.06
N PRO A 16 7.14 -5.65 16.77
CA PRO A 16 6.98 -4.79 15.61
C PRO A 16 6.95 -5.57 14.30
N GLU A 17 6.10 -5.16 13.37
CA GLU A 17 6.04 -5.77 12.04
C GLU A 17 7.35 -5.53 11.24
N ALA A 18 7.98 -4.37 11.45
CA ALA A 18 9.26 -4.03 10.84
C ALA A 18 10.36 -5.06 11.15
N ASP A 19 10.40 -5.57 12.39
CA ASP A 19 11.37 -6.58 12.82
C ASP A 19 11.13 -7.92 12.11
N LEU A 20 9.85 -8.29 11.87
CA LEU A 20 9.50 -9.47 11.08
C LEU A 20 9.92 -9.32 9.62
N ARG A 21 9.74 -8.13 9.06
CA ARG A 21 10.13 -7.80 7.68
C ARG A 21 11.65 -7.83 7.50
N GLU A 22 12.38 -7.31 8.47
CA GLU A 22 13.84 -7.36 8.53
C GLU A 22 14.34 -8.82 8.58
N ALA A 23 13.73 -9.66 9.42
CA ALA A 23 14.07 -11.08 9.56
C ALA A 23 13.82 -11.91 8.29
N MET A 24 12.97 -11.44 7.36
CA MET A 24 12.73 -12.07 6.07
C MET A 24 13.82 -11.77 5.01
N SER A 25 14.76 -10.86 5.31
CA SER A 25 15.93 -10.51 4.51
C SER A 25 15.64 -10.25 3.01
N PRO A 26 14.87 -9.20 2.65
CA PRO A 26 14.50 -8.90 1.26
C PRO A 26 15.70 -8.78 0.31
N HIS A 27 16.81 -8.23 0.81
CA HIS A 27 18.06 -8.07 0.06
C HIS A 27 18.70 -9.39 -0.40
N ILE A 28 18.40 -10.51 0.26
CA ILE A 28 18.87 -11.85 -0.14
C ILE A 28 17.97 -12.45 -1.23
N LEU A 29 16.66 -12.26 -1.08
CA LEU A 29 15.65 -12.75 -2.03
C LEU A 29 15.78 -12.06 -3.39
N GLY A 30 16.14 -10.78 -3.39
CA GLY A 30 16.34 -9.99 -4.59
C GLY A 30 15.04 -9.43 -5.17
N VAL A 31 15.13 -8.89 -6.38
CA VAL A 31 14.05 -8.14 -7.03
C VAL A 31 12.86 -9.05 -7.33
N ASN A 32 11.63 -8.57 -7.08
CA ASN A 32 10.35 -9.26 -7.33
C ASN A 32 10.10 -10.57 -6.57
N ASN A 33 11.08 -11.02 -5.78
CA ASN A 33 10.96 -12.12 -4.84
C ASN A 33 10.67 -11.54 -3.45
N TYR A 34 9.87 -12.25 -2.66
CA TYR A 34 9.54 -11.81 -1.31
C TYR A 34 9.12 -13.00 -0.45
N ALA A 35 9.12 -12.76 0.86
CA ALA A 35 8.57 -13.69 1.83
C ALA A 35 7.44 -13.00 2.59
N PHE A 36 6.55 -13.82 3.16
CA PHE A 36 5.43 -13.36 3.96
C PHE A 36 5.06 -14.41 4.99
N ILE A 37 4.37 -13.97 6.05
CA ILE A 37 3.98 -14.83 7.17
C ILE A 37 2.45 -14.92 7.22
N VAL A 38 1.94 -16.13 7.37
CA VAL A 38 0.50 -16.41 7.44
C VAL A 38 0.18 -17.16 8.72
N THR A 39 -0.97 -16.83 9.31
CA THR A 39 -1.54 -17.53 10.46
C THR A 39 -2.14 -18.88 10.06
N ASN A 40 -2.39 -19.75 11.04
CA ASN A 40 -3.16 -20.99 10.87
C ASN A 40 -4.64 -20.78 10.45
N ASN A 41 -5.11 -19.52 10.31
CA ASN A 41 -6.44 -19.18 9.80
C ASN A 41 -6.42 -18.68 8.34
N GLY A 42 -5.24 -18.55 7.73
CA GLY A 42 -5.08 -17.97 6.39
C GLY A 42 -4.89 -16.45 6.37
N PHE A 43 -4.93 -15.78 7.53
CA PHE A 43 -4.68 -14.34 7.63
C PHE A 43 -3.21 -14.00 7.53
N ILE A 44 -2.90 -12.93 6.81
CA ILE A 44 -1.54 -12.42 6.63
C ILE A 44 -1.11 -11.65 7.88
N VAL A 45 0.10 -11.94 8.36
CA VAL A 45 0.77 -11.18 9.43
C VAL A 45 1.61 -10.06 8.83
N THR A 46 2.42 -10.39 7.83
CA THR A 46 3.27 -9.45 7.08
C THR A 46 3.35 -9.92 5.63
N HIS A 47 3.25 -8.99 4.69
CA HIS A 47 3.35 -9.20 3.24
C HIS A 47 3.64 -7.86 2.55
N PRO A 48 4.46 -7.77 1.49
CA PRO A 48 4.79 -6.50 0.83
C PRO A 48 3.60 -5.68 0.33
N ASP A 49 2.53 -6.35 -0.12
CA ASP A 49 1.28 -5.72 -0.58
C ASP A 49 0.18 -5.60 0.51
N LEU A 50 0.49 -5.92 1.77
CA LEU A 50 -0.44 -5.66 2.88
C LEU A 50 -0.47 -4.14 3.16
N ARG A 51 -1.65 -3.53 3.00
CA ARG A 51 -1.87 -2.08 3.16
C ARG A 51 -2.84 -1.83 4.31
N PRO A 52 -2.39 -1.88 5.58
CA PRO A 52 -3.28 -1.76 6.74
C PRO A 52 -3.75 -0.33 7.00
N VAL A 53 -3.01 0.67 6.50
CA VAL A 53 -3.29 2.10 6.68
C VAL A 53 -3.88 2.70 5.40
N PHE A 54 -4.81 3.63 5.55
CA PHE A 54 -5.33 4.49 4.49
C PHE A 54 -5.22 5.95 4.93
N GLY A 55 -4.37 6.74 4.25
CA GLY A 55 -3.92 8.03 4.77
C GLY A 55 -3.14 7.78 6.05
N ASP A 56 -3.69 8.17 7.20
CA ASP A 56 -3.13 7.93 8.54
C ASP A 56 -4.08 7.10 9.44
N ILE A 57 -5.11 6.49 8.84
CA ILE A 57 -6.15 5.78 9.59
C ILE A 57 -6.04 4.28 9.31
N LEU A 58 -6.07 3.47 10.36
CA LEU A 58 -6.16 2.01 10.26
C LEU A 58 -7.47 1.60 9.60
N LYS A 59 -7.38 0.77 8.55
CA LYS A 59 -8.56 0.24 7.86
C LYS A 59 -9.32 -0.71 8.77
N PRO A 60 -10.66 -0.66 8.88
CA PRO A 60 -11.42 -1.49 9.83
C PRO A 60 -11.17 -3.01 9.78
N ASN A 61 -10.82 -3.55 8.60
CA ASN A 61 -10.63 -5.00 8.36
C ASN A 61 -9.16 -5.42 8.18
N TYR A 62 -8.19 -4.59 8.55
CA TYR A 62 -6.76 -4.83 8.29
C TYR A 62 -6.23 -6.15 8.89
N ASN A 63 -6.77 -6.59 10.03
CA ASN A 63 -6.35 -7.79 10.75
C ASN A 63 -6.97 -9.10 10.21
N SER A 64 -7.83 -9.01 9.20
CA SER A 64 -8.62 -10.12 8.67
C SER A 64 -8.39 -10.37 7.18
N ILE A 65 -7.32 -9.80 6.63
CA ILE A 65 -6.92 -9.95 5.23
C ILE A 65 -6.32 -11.35 5.03
N ASP A 66 -6.92 -12.12 4.13
CA ASP A 66 -6.52 -13.50 3.83
C ASP A 66 -5.48 -13.56 2.69
N VAL A 67 -4.68 -14.62 2.63
CA VAL A 67 -3.72 -14.85 1.54
C VAL A 67 -4.40 -14.83 0.16
N THR A 68 -5.64 -15.33 0.05
CA THR A 68 -6.40 -15.31 -1.21
C THR A 68 -6.82 -13.90 -1.65
N GLU A 69 -6.82 -12.94 -0.72
CA GLU A 69 -7.19 -11.54 -0.99
C GLU A 69 -5.99 -10.69 -1.45
N VAL A 70 -4.76 -11.21 -1.34
CA VAL A 70 -3.54 -10.48 -1.71
C VAL A 70 -2.80 -11.17 -2.86
N GLU A 71 -2.67 -12.50 -2.82
CA GLU A 71 -2.06 -13.28 -3.90
C GLU A 71 -3.10 -13.54 -5.01
N LEU A 72 -3.17 -12.62 -5.97
CA LEU A 72 -4.15 -12.68 -7.05
C LEU A 72 -3.71 -13.65 -8.16
N VAL A 73 -4.40 -14.76 -8.33
CA VAL A 73 -4.15 -15.72 -9.42
C VAL A 73 -4.63 -15.18 -10.76
N GLU A 74 -3.89 -15.49 -11.84
CA GLU A 74 -4.34 -15.23 -13.20
C GLU A 74 -5.59 -16.07 -13.53
N SER A 75 -6.76 -15.43 -13.50
CA SER A 75 -8.04 -16.02 -13.86
C SER A 75 -9.04 -14.93 -14.24
N ASP A 76 -10.03 -15.30 -15.06
CA ASP A 76 -11.15 -14.45 -15.48
C ASP A 76 -12.35 -14.55 -14.52
N ASN A 77 -12.13 -15.06 -13.31
CA ASN A 77 -13.17 -15.22 -12.30
C ASN A 77 -13.67 -13.86 -11.79
N ASN A 78 -14.92 -13.84 -11.32
CA ASN A 78 -15.51 -12.70 -10.64
C ASN A 78 -14.90 -12.47 -9.25
N ALA A 79 -15.19 -11.30 -8.67
CA ALA A 79 -14.75 -10.95 -7.33
C ALA A 79 -15.10 -12.03 -6.29
N ARG A 80 -14.14 -12.36 -5.42
CA ARG A 80 -14.24 -13.38 -4.36
C ARG A 80 -14.56 -14.81 -4.83
N VAL A 81 -14.45 -15.10 -6.13
CA VAL A 81 -14.44 -16.47 -6.66
C VAL A 81 -12.99 -16.90 -6.88
N PHE A 82 -12.38 -17.43 -5.81
CA PHE A 82 -10.96 -17.78 -5.82
C PHE A 82 -10.67 -19.04 -6.64
N ASN A 83 -9.51 -19.06 -7.31
CA ASN A 83 -9.06 -20.20 -8.10
C ASN A 83 -8.67 -21.39 -7.20
N GLU A 84 -8.85 -22.61 -7.68
CA GLU A 84 -8.49 -23.82 -6.93
C GLU A 84 -7.00 -23.88 -6.55
N SER A 85 -6.11 -23.31 -7.37
CA SER A 85 -4.66 -23.32 -7.10
C SER A 85 -4.29 -22.53 -5.82
N ILE A 86 -4.86 -21.34 -5.62
CA ILE A 86 -4.62 -20.53 -4.41
C ILE A 86 -5.33 -21.12 -3.19
N LEU A 87 -6.51 -21.72 -3.38
CA LEU A 87 -7.21 -22.43 -2.30
C LEU A 87 -6.39 -23.65 -1.83
N ALA A 88 -5.80 -24.41 -2.75
CA ALA A 88 -4.91 -25.52 -2.42
C ALA A 88 -3.65 -25.03 -1.67
N LEU A 89 -3.01 -23.95 -2.13
CA LEU A 89 -1.87 -23.34 -1.42
C LEU A 89 -2.28 -22.93 0.01
N ARG A 90 -3.41 -22.25 0.15
CA ARG A 90 -3.97 -21.84 1.43
C ARG A 90 -4.24 -23.02 2.36
N ASP A 91 -4.78 -24.13 1.84
CA ASP A 91 -5.03 -25.33 2.63
C ASP A 91 -3.73 -25.96 3.14
N TYR A 92 -2.66 -25.99 2.34
CA TYR A 92 -1.33 -26.43 2.81
C TYR A 92 -0.79 -25.52 3.92
N ILE A 93 -0.92 -24.19 3.74
CA ILE A 93 -0.50 -23.19 4.74
C ILE A 93 -1.24 -23.37 6.07
N ILE A 94 -2.56 -23.55 6.03
CA ILE A 94 -3.42 -23.73 7.22
C ILE A 94 -3.16 -25.08 7.91
N ASN A 95 -2.93 -26.12 7.11
CA ASN A 95 -2.55 -27.43 7.63
C ASN A 95 -1.12 -27.45 8.18
N GLN A 96 -0.33 -26.40 7.91
CA GLN A 96 1.06 -26.22 8.33
C GLN A 96 1.96 -27.35 7.82
N THR A 97 1.74 -27.75 6.56
CA THR A 97 2.62 -28.69 5.87
C THR A 97 3.84 -27.97 5.30
N THR A 98 4.94 -28.68 5.08
CA THR A 98 6.09 -28.15 4.34
C THR A 98 6.01 -28.64 2.89
N GLY A 99 6.22 -27.74 1.94
CA GLY A 99 6.20 -28.08 0.52
C GLY A 99 6.28 -26.86 -0.39
N ASP A 100 6.00 -27.09 -1.66
CA ASP A 100 6.14 -26.12 -2.74
C ASP A 100 5.01 -26.19 -3.77
N ARG A 101 4.70 -25.06 -4.40
CA ARG A 101 3.69 -24.94 -5.47
C ARG A 101 4.04 -23.83 -6.46
N GLU A 102 3.90 -24.11 -7.74
CA GLU A 102 4.02 -23.10 -8.81
C GLU A 102 2.62 -22.57 -9.18
N ILE A 103 2.48 -21.23 -9.19
CA ILE A 103 1.22 -20.54 -9.51
C ILE A 103 1.53 -19.32 -10.38
N THR A 104 0.74 -19.12 -11.43
CA THR A 104 0.77 -17.88 -12.22
C THR A 104 -0.12 -16.83 -11.57
N VAL A 105 0.48 -15.72 -11.15
CA VAL A 105 -0.20 -14.64 -10.45
C VAL A 105 -0.16 -13.34 -11.24
N LYS A 106 -1.20 -12.54 -11.07
CA LYS A 106 -1.27 -11.15 -11.53
C LYS A 106 -0.91 -10.25 -10.35
N TYR A 107 -0.06 -9.26 -10.58
CA TYR A 107 0.30 -8.26 -9.58
C TYR A 107 0.28 -6.88 -10.18
N HIS A 108 0.13 -5.88 -9.32
CA HIS A 108 0.08 -4.48 -9.69
C HIS A 108 1.25 -3.70 -9.10
N TYR A 109 1.53 -2.55 -9.69
CA TYR A 109 2.47 -1.55 -9.20
C TYR A 109 1.93 -0.15 -9.51
N ASP A 110 2.60 0.89 -8.99
CA ASP A 110 2.15 2.29 -9.11
C ASP A 110 0.73 2.55 -8.58
N ASN A 111 0.42 2.07 -7.37
CA ASN A 111 -0.90 2.26 -6.75
C ASN A 111 -2.05 1.74 -7.63
N ILE A 112 -1.89 0.53 -8.19
CA ILE A 112 -2.91 -0.15 -9.02
C ILE A 112 -3.19 0.59 -10.35
N ARG A 113 -2.17 1.23 -10.93
CA ARG A 113 -2.24 1.84 -12.26
C ARG A 113 -1.63 0.96 -13.36
N ARG A 114 -0.67 0.10 -13.00
CA ARG A 114 -0.04 -0.83 -13.94
C ARG A 114 -0.13 -2.24 -13.38
N ALA A 115 -0.22 -3.23 -14.26
CA ALA A 115 -0.25 -4.63 -13.90
C ALA A 115 0.50 -5.50 -14.90
N THR A 116 0.98 -6.62 -14.40
CA THR A 116 1.60 -7.67 -15.20
C THR A 116 1.34 -9.03 -14.57
N THR A 117 1.70 -10.09 -15.28
CA THR A 117 1.54 -11.47 -14.84
C THR A 117 2.91 -12.13 -14.74
N ALA A 118 3.14 -12.86 -13.67
CA ALA A 118 4.36 -13.64 -13.50
C ALA A 118 4.06 -15.02 -12.91
N GLU A 119 4.90 -15.96 -13.29
CA GLU A 119 4.93 -17.30 -12.72
C GLU A 119 5.81 -17.29 -11.48
N ARG A 120 5.23 -17.69 -10.35
CA ARG A 120 5.91 -17.72 -9.04
C ARG A 120 5.90 -19.12 -8.47
N HIS A 121 7.03 -19.52 -7.92
CA HIS A 121 7.21 -20.72 -7.14
C HIS A 121 7.13 -20.36 -5.66
N TYR A 122 6.09 -20.85 -4.98
CA TYR A 122 5.85 -20.64 -3.55
C TYR A 122 6.39 -21.81 -2.76
N TYR A 123 7.32 -21.53 -1.86
CA TYR A 123 7.84 -22.47 -0.86
C TYR A 123 7.25 -22.12 0.48
N PHE A 124 6.72 -23.09 1.21
CA PHE A 124 6.08 -22.83 2.51
C PHE A 124 6.50 -23.84 3.57
N SER A 125 6.68 -23.38 4.80
CA SER A 125 7.03 -24.23 5.95
C SER A 125 6.52 -23.63 7.26
N ILE A 126 6.22 -24.51 8.22
CA ILE A 126 5.82 -24.11 9.57
C ILE A 126 6.99 -23.45 10.31
N VAL A 127 6.68 -22.42 11.10
CA VAL A 127 7.60 -21.89 12.12
C VAL A 127 7.39 -22.69 13.40
N GLU A 128 8.38 -23.51 13.75
CA GLU A 128 8.31 -24.43 14.88
C GLU A 128 7.89 -23.71 16.19
N GLY A 129 6.98 -24.35 16.94
CA GLY A 129 6.47 -23.79 18.20
C GLY A 129 5.41 -22.69 18.05
N THR A 130 5.05 -22.28 16.83
CA THR A 130 4.06 -21.21 16.60
C THR A 130 2.92 -21.66 15.68
N PRO A 131 1.78 -20.92 15.65
CA PRO A 131 0.72 -21.14 14.67
C PRO A 131 1.02 -20.51 13.30
N PHE A 132 2.24 -20.03 13.06
CA PHE A 132 2.60 -19.31 11.84
C PHE A 132 3.28 -20.23 10.81
N THR A 133 3.05 -19.91 9.54
CA THR A 133 3.69 -20.52 8.37
C THR A 133 4.39 -19.41 7.61
N VAL A 134 5.67 -19.60 7.29
CA VAL A 134 6.43 -18.70 6.41
C VAL A 134 6.29 -19.19 4.98
N VAL A 135 6.06 -18.27 4.06
CA VAL A 135 5.96 -18.52 2.63
C VAL A 135 6.97 -17.65 1.91
N VAL A 136 7.73 -18.23 0.98
CA VAL A 136 8.70 -17.53 0.12
C VAL A 136 8.24 -17.69 -1.33
N ALA A 137 7.99 -16.57 -2.00
CA ALA A 137 7.57 -16.52 -3.39
C ALA A 137 8.75 -16.11 -4.29
N LEU A 138 9.18 -17.01 -5.16
CA LEU A 138 10.33 -16.83 -6.04
C LEU A 138 9.92 -16.90 -7.52
N GLN A 139 10.47 -16.03 -8.37
CA GLN A 139 10.35 -16.15 -9.83
C GLN A 139 11.60 -16.86 -10.38
N GLU A 140 11.75 -18.16 -10.12
CA GLU A 140 13.01 -18.90 -10.34
C GLU A 140 13.56 -18.82 -11.78
N LYS A 141 12.66 -18.80 -12.77
CA LYS A 141 13.05 -18.70 -14.19
C LYS A 141 13.82 -17.42 -14.50
N HIS A 142 13.58 -16.34 -13.74
CA HIS A 142 14.11 -15.00 -14.01
C HIS A 142 15.05 -14.49 -12.90
N PHE A 143 14.83 -14.88 -11.64
CA PHE A 143 15.50 -14.33 -10.45
C PHE A 143 16.12 -15.40 -9.54
N GLY A 144 16.55 -16.55 -10.08
CA GLY A 144 17.19 -17.63 -9.31
C GLY A 144 18.66 -17.40 -8.91
N TYR A 145 19.30 -16.30 -9.35
CA TYR A 145 20.72 -16.04 -9.11
C TYR A 145 20.99 -14.61 -8.64
N ARG A 146 21.88 -14.49 -7.66
CA ARG A 146 22.39 -13.21 -7.14
C ARG A 146 23.88 -13.06 -7.40
N VAL A 147 24.34 -11.81 -7.46
CA VAL A 147 25.76 -11.49 -7.58
C VAL A 147 26.43 -11.73 -6.23
N LYS A 148 27.37 -12.67 -6.18
CA LYS A 148 28.18 -12.91 -4.98
C LYS A 148 29.44 -12.05 -5.03
N ILE A 149 29.79 -11.47 -3.87
CA ILE A 149 31.01 -10.70 -3.70
C ILE A 149 32.23 -11.61 -3.90
N PRO A 150 33.23 -11.18 -4.70
CA PRO A 150 34.46 -11.95 -4.88
C PRO A 150 35.19 -12.22 -3.56
N ASP A 151 35.74 -13.43 -3.36
CA ASP A 151 36.39 -13.83 -2.10
C ASP A 151 37.54 -12.90 -1.68
N ARG A 152 38.24 -12.29 -2.66
CA ARG A 152 39.27 -11.27 -2.41
C ARG A 152 38.78 -10.05 -1.62
N PHE A 153 37.50 -9.70 -1.74
CA PHE A 153 36.87 -8.56 -1.07
C PHE A 153 36.28 -8.94 0.29
N GLN A 154 36.19 -10.23 0.62
CA GLN A 154 35.73 -10.68 1.94
C GLN A 154 36.77 -10.38 3.04
N ASN A 155 38.05 -10.21 2.66
CA ASN A 155 39.15 -9.85 3.57
C ASN A 155 39.44 -8.33 3.52
N LEU A 156 38.71 -7.55 4.33
CA LEU A 156 38.80 -6.08 4.41
C LEU A 156 40.14 -5.52 4.94
N ASN A 157 41.12 -6.37 5.27
CA ASN A 157 42.40 -5.93 5.83
C ASN A 157 43.21 -5.04 4.87
N THR A 158 42.95 -5.12 3.57
CA THR A 158 43.67 -4.37 2.52
C THR A 158 43.08 -2.97 2.25
N THR A 159 41.88 -2.64 2.75
CA THR A 159 41.12 -1.43 2.39
C THR A 159 40.73 -0.53 3.58
N ARG A 160 41.27 -0.77 4.78
CA ARG A 160 40.80 -0.14 6.04
C ARG A 160 40.88 1.40 6.07
N THR A 161 41.84 2.01 5.38
CA THR A 161 42.02 3.47 5.33
C THR A 161 41.18 4.16 4.26
N SER A 162 40.56 3.41 3.32
CA SER A 162 39.79 3.94 2.19
C SER A 162 38.28 3.75 2.29
N LEU A 163 37.74 3.13 3.36
CA LEU A 163 36.30 2.83 3.44
C LEU A 163 35.44 4.10 3.49
N LEU A 164 35.82 5.07 4.33
CA LEU A 164 35.12 6.36 4.40
C LEU A 164 35.29 7.19 3.13
N ASP A 165 36.35 6.93 2.35
CA ASP A 165 36.61 7.62 1.07
C ASP A 165 35.56 7.28 0.00
N TYR A 166 34.85 6.16 0.13
CA TYR A 166 33.73 5.83 -0.76
C TYR A 166 32.49 6.67 -0.50
N PHE A 167 32.37 7.29 0.68
CA PHE A 167 31.15 7.96 1.15
C PHE A 167 31.41 9.43 1.56
N LYS A 168 32.46 10.04 0.99
CA LYS A 168 32.81 11.45 1.25
C LYS A 168 31.82 12.43 0.63
N ASP A 169 31.28 12.09 -0.53
CA ASP A 169 30.26 12.90 -1.22
C ASP A 169 28.92 12.76 -0.48
N ASP A 170 28.00 13.72 -0.65
CA ASP A 170 26.65 13.66 -0.07
C ASP A 170 25.58 13.12 -1.05
N GLU A 171 25.99 12.81 -2.28
CA GLU A 171 25.13 12.36 -3.39
C GLU A 171 24.91 10.83 -3.39
N TRP A 172 24.55 10.32 -2.22
CA TRP A 172 24.15 8.92 -2.05
C TRP A 172 23.12 8.75 -0.92
N ARG A 173 22.36 7.67 -1.02
CA ARG A 173 21.41 7.18 0.00
C ARG A 173 21.51 5.67 0.12
N ILE A 174 21.06 5.15 1.25
CA ILE A 174 20.92 3.71 1.49
C ILE A 174 19.49 3.35 1.83
N HIS A 175 19.15 2.07 1.68
CA HIS A 175 17.85 1.56 2.07
C HIS A 175 17.60 1.77 3.57
N PRO A 176 16.57 2.53 3.98
CA PRO A 176 16.39 2.91 5.38
C PRO A 176 15.99 1.74 6.29
N ASP A 177 15.20 0.80 5.76
CA ASP A 177 14.61 -0.28 6.57
C ASP A 177 15.51 -1.52 6.72
N TRP A 178 16.71 -1.54 6.12
CA TRP A 178 17.58 -2.72 6.18
C TRP A 178 18.61 -2.62 7.30
N LEU A 179 18.87 -3.74 7.98
CA LEU A 179 19.88 -3.81 9.03
C LEU A 179 21.29 -3.94 8.46
N TYR A 180 21.94 -2.81 8.20
CA TYR A 180 23.37 -2.79 7.90
C TYR A 180 24.22 -3.02 9.14
N CYS A 181 23.98 -2.24 10.19
CA CYS A 181 24.54 -2.30 11.54
C CYS A 181 23.69 -1.40 12.44
N ARG A 182 23.24 -1.90 13.60
CA ARG A 182 22.47 -1.12 14.58
C ARG A 182 22.84 -1.54 16.01
N TYR A 183 22.73 -0.61 16.95
CA TYR A 183 22.84 -0.95 18.38
C TYR A 183 21.62 -1.75 18.85
N SER A 184 21.82 -2.80 19.65
CA SER A 184 20.70 -3.63 20.14
C SER A 184 19.86 -2.93 21.22
N TYR A 185 20.42 -1.90 21.86
CA TYR A 185 19.75 -1.08 22.85
C TYR A 185 19.95 0.38 22.49
N ASP A 186 18.87 1.15 22.52
CA ASP A 186 18.93 2.60 22.42
C ASP A 186 19.07 3.17 23.83
N ASP A 187 20.30 3.50 24.22
CA ASP A 187 20.59 4.21 25.47
C ASP A 187 20.38 5.74 25.32
N GLY A 188 19.74 6.19 24.23
CA GLY A 188 19.43 7.59 23.94
C GLY A 188 20.56 8.32 23.21
N ASP A 189 21.28 9.19 23.91
CA ASP A 189 22.14 10.24 23.32
C ASP A 189 23.34 9.74 22.48
N ASN A 190 23.81 8.51 22.68
CA ASN A 190 24.99 7.97 21.99
C ASN A 190 24.68 6.90 20.93
N THR A 191 23.42 6.49 20.81
CA THR A 191 22.98 5.36 19.97
C THR A 191 21.89 5.74 18.96
N SER A 192 21.24 6.89 19.15
CA SER A 192 20.22 7.41 18.24
C SER A 192 20.83 8.27 17.12
N PHE A 193 20.55 7.94 15.86
CA PHE A 193 21.01 8.66 14.67
C PHE A 193 19.84 9.33 13.96
N LYS A 194 20.08 10.50 13.36
CA LYS A 194 19.05 11.23 12.60
C LYS A 194 18.72 10.58 11.27
N THR A 195 19.72 9.99 10.61
CA THR A 195 19.58 9.35 9.31
C THR A 195 20.32 7.99 9.31
N PRO A 196 19.85 7.01 8.52
CA PRO A 196 20.55 5.74 8.33
C PRO A 196 21.98 5.92 7.79
N GLU A 197 22.22 6.96 6.98
CA GLU A 197 23.54 7.27 6.44
C GLU A 197 24.54 7.68 7.52
N ASP A 198 24.11 8.43 8.53
CA ASP A 198 24.96 8.84 9.65
C ASP A 198 25.31 7.65 10.56
N GLU A 199 24.33 6.75 10.79
CA GLU A 199 24.55 5.48 11.49
C GLU A 199 25.60 4.62 10.76
N LEU A 200 25.47 4.47 9.43
CA LEU A 200 26.44 3.75 8.62
C LEU A 200 27.84 4.38 8.72
N LYS A 201 27.96 5.70 8.57
CA LYS A 201 29.26 6.41 8.69
C LYS A 201 29.91 6.17 10.06
N HIS A 202 29.11 6.14 11.13
CA HIS A 202 29.59 5.84 12.48
C HIS A 202 30.19 4.43 12.58
N PHE A 203 29.48 3.41 12.10
CA PHE A 203 29.99 2.03 12.10
C PHE A 203 31.21 1.86 11.19
N LEU A 204 31.24 2.49 10.02
CA LEU A 204 32.42 2.48 9.12
C LEU A 204 33.65 3.11 9.79
N LYS A 205 33.48 4.21 10.54
CA LYS A 205 34.57 4.84 11.30
C LYS A 205 35.08 3.94 12.43
N ARG A 206 34.18 3.22 13.11
CA ARG A 206 34.54 2.25 14.16
C ARG A 206 35.34 1.07 13.60
N ILE A 207 34.89 0.56 12.45
CA ILE A 207 35.56 -0.49 11.68
C ILE A 207 36.97 -0.06 11.27
N SER A 208 37.14 1.18 10.83
CA SER A 208 38.44 1.71 10.39
C SER A 208 39.43 1.89 11.54
N LYS A 209 38.96 2.19 12.76
CA LYS A 209 39.80 2.50 13.94
C LYS A 209 40.31 1.29 14.72
N THR A 210 39.71 0.11 14.57
CA THR A 210 40.06 -1.04 15.41
C THR A 210 41.04 -2.00 14.73
N ASP A 211 42.21 -2.19 15.35
CA ASP A 211 43.17 -3.22 14.95
C ASP A 211 42.57 -4.60 15.23
N ASN A 212 42.11 -5.29 14.18
CA ASN A 212 41.63 -6.69 14.17
C ASN A 212 40.25 -7.03 14.75
N SER A 213 39.28 -6.10 14.84
CA SER A 213 37.91 -6.43 15.28
C SER A 213 37.05 -7.19 14.24
N TRP A 214 37.33 -7.05 12.94
CA TRP A 214 36.58 -7.74 11.86
C TRP A 214 36.77 -9.26 11.82
N ASN A 215 37.85 -9.78 12.42
CA ASN A 215 38.04 -11.24 12.57
C ASN A 215 37.38 -11.77 13.86
N LYS A 216 36.83 -10.89 14.71
CA LYS A 216 36.04 -11.21 15.92
C LYS A 216 34.59 -10.77 15.71
N TRP A 217 34.02 -11.24 14.61
CA TRP A 217 32.70 -10.86 14.13
C TRP A 217 31.82 -12.12 14.00
N PRO A 218 30.68 -12.21 14.69
CA PRO A 218 30.11 -11.23 15.64
C PRO A 218 30.84 -11.23 17.00
N PRO A 219 30.76 -10.14 17.81
CA PRO A 219 31.22 -10.15 19.19
C PRO A 219 30.42 -11.17 20.02
N PRO A 220 31.01 -11.78 21.07
CA PRO A 220 30.26 -12.62 21.99
C PRO A 220 29.14 -11.80 22.66
N ARG A 221 27.94 -12.37 22.76
CA ARG A 221 26.69 -11.76 23.31
C ARG A 221 26.77 -11.32 24.79
N PHE A 222 27.94 -11.31 25.40
CA PHE A 222 28.12 -10.93 26.80
C PHE A 222 28.94 -9.63 26.87
N TYR A 223 28.37 -8.67 27.61
CA TYR A 223 28.81 -7.30 27.92
C TYR A 223 28.14 -6.17 27.13
N SER A 224 27.95 -5.05 27.83
CA SER A 224 27.01 -3.92 27.66
C SER A 224 27.13 -3.07 26.39
N GLU A 225 27.64 -3.61 25.29
CA GLU A 225 27.74 -2.93 23.99
C GLU A 225 27.37 -3.90 22.85
N SER A 226 26.25 -4.60 22.97
CA SER A 226 25.77 -5.45 21.88
C SER A 226 25.21 -4.59 20.74
N TYR A 227 25.83 -4.69 19.58
CA TYR A 227 25.30 -4.20 18.31
C TYR A 227 25.12 -5.40 17.39
N ASP A 228 24.07 -5.36 16.58
CA ASP A 228 23.77 -6.38 15.58
C ASP A 228 24.09 -5.84 14.20
N CYS A 229 24.71 -6.68 13.36
CA CYS A 229 24.85 -6.31 11.96
C CYS A 229 24.83 -7.49 11.01
N ASP A 230 24.36 -7.23 9.80
CA ASP A 230 24.47 -8.16 8.69
C ASP A 230 25.81 -7.99 7.97
N LYS A 231 26.71 -8.95 8.20
CA LYS A 231 28.03 -8.98 7.59
C LYS A 231 27.96 -9.05 6.06
N GLU A 232 27.04 -9.84 5.52
CA GLU A 232 26.97 -10.07 4.08
C GLU A 232 26.45 -8.83 3.36
N LEU A 233 25.40 -8.21 3.90
CA LEU A 233 24.85 -6.96 3.38
C LEU A 233 25.87 -5.81 3.47
N MET A 234 26.55 -5.65 4.62
CA MET A 234 27.57 -4.62 4.80
C MET A 234 28.73 -4.77 3.81
N LEU A 235 29.20 -6.01 3.59
CA LEU A 235 30.24 -6.28 2.59
C LEU A 235 29.76 -5.97 1.18
N SER A 236 28.50 -6.30 0.87
CA SER A 236 27.91 -6.03 -0.44
C SER A 236 27.86 -4.53 -0.71
N LEU A 237 27.43 -3.76 0.29
CA LEU A 237 27.38 -2.31 0.23
C LEU A 237 28.75 -1.69 -0.03
N ILE A 238 29.79 -2.14 0.67
CA ILE A 238 31.17 -1.63 0.50
C ILE A 238 31.69 -1.97 -0.91
N TYR A 239 31.39 -3.18 -1.39
CA TYR A 239 31.78 -3.61 -2.74
C TYR A 239 31.10 -2.75 -3.82
N ASP A 240 29.79 -2.55 -3.71
CA ASP A 240 28.99 -1.75 -4.63
C ASP A 240 29.42 -0.26 -4.58
N ALA A 241 29.73 0.26 -3.40
CA ALA A 241 30.26 1.61 -3.21
C ALA A 241 31.62 1.82 -3.89
N ASN A 242 32.49 0.82 -3.85
CA ASN A 242 33.78 0.83 -4.54
C ASN A 242 33.61 0.79 -6.06
N MET A 243 32.72 -0.08 -6.56
CA MET A 243 32.44 -0.20 -8.00
C MET A 243 31.78 1.05 -8.59
N THR A 244 30.89 1.69 -7.83
CA THR A 244 30.16 2.87 -8.30
C THR A 244 30.88 4.20 -8.05
N LYS A 245 32.06 4.19 -7.41
CA LYS A 245 32.80 5.43 -7.06
C LYS A 245 33.20 6.25 -8.28
N GLY A 246 33.67 5.56 -9.32
CA GLY A 246 34.22 6.18 -10.52
C GLY A 246 33.17 6.74 -11.49
N ILE A 247 31.90 6.29 -11.37
CA ILE A 247 30.87 6.52 -12.40
C ILE A 247 30.63 8.01 -12.63
N PHE A 248 30.49 8.78 -11.54
CA PHE A 248 30.20 10.21 -11.64
C PHE A 248 31.46 11.09 -11.51
N THR A 249 32.60 10.56 -11.06
CA THR A 249 33.83 11.36 -10.95
C THR A 249 34.37 11.78 -12.32
N GLU A 250 34.30 10.89 -13.32
CA GLU A 250 34.72 11.22 -14.68
C GLU A 250 33.77 12.23 -15.31
N ALA A 251 32.46 12.09 -15.08
CA ALA A 251 31.43 13.02 -15.58
C ALA A 251 31.50 14.41 -14.93
N LYS A 252 32.06 14.51 -13.70
CA LYS A 252 32.30 15.77 -12.99
C LYS A 252 33.60 16.47 -13.42
N ASN A 253 34.50 15.81 -14.15
CA ASN A 253 35.75 16.41 -14.60
C ASN A 253 35.53 17.48 -15.68
N ASP A 254 36.24 18.61 -15.56
CA ASP A 254 36.08 19.78 -16.44
C ASP A 254 36.40 19.52 -17.92
N THR A 255 37.19 18.50 -18.24
CA THR A 255 37.56 18.13 -19.62
C THR A 255 36.37 17.65 -20.46
N GLU A 256 35.37 17.02 -19.84
CA GLU A 256 34.18 16.47 -20.50
C GLU A 256 32.97 17.45 -20.45
N LYS A 257 33.13 18.61 -19.80
CA LYS A 257 32.06 19.59 -19.56
C LYS A 257 31.37 20.08 -20.84
N LYS A 258 32.10 20.18 -21.96
CA LYS A 258 31.51 20.54 -23.26
C LYS A 258 30.54 19.47 -23.78
N LYS A 259 30.92 18.19 -23.70
CA LYS A 259 30.05 17.06 -24.09
C LYS A 259 28.84 16.95 -23.17
N LYS A 260 29.06 17.16 -21.85
CA LYS A 260 28.00 17.21 -20.84
C LYS A 260 26.96 18.28 -21.18
N ASN A 261 27.40 19.51 -21.43
CA ASN A 261 26.51 20.63 -21.75
C ASN A 261 25.78 20.45 -23.09
N GLU A 262 26.42 19.81 -24.08
CA GLU A 262 25.76 19.46 -25.34
C GLU A 262 24.66 18.42 -25.14
N PHE A 263 24.96 17.36 -24.39
CA PHE A 263 24.02 16.30 -24.06
C PHE A 263 22.83 16.82 -23.24
N GLU A 264 23.11 17.65 -22.23
CA GLU A 264 22.10 18.34 -21.41
C GLU A 264 21.21 19.24 -22.27
N LYS A 265 21.78 20.07 -23.15
CA LYS A 265 20.99 20.95 -24.03
C LYS A 265 20.15 20.18 -25.04
N ARG A 266 20.67 19.06 -25.57
CA ARG A 266 20.01 18.29 -26.62
C ARG A 266 18.83 17.49 -26.09
N PHE A 267 18.97 16.90 -24.90
CA PHE A 267 17.97 15.97 -24.35
C PHE A 267 17.25 16.49 -23.10
N GLY A 268 17.67 17.64 -22.56
CA GLY A 268 17.07 18.23 -21.37
C GLY A 268 17.24 17.36 -20.13
N VAL A 269 18.39 16.70 -19.98
CA VAL A 269 18.68 15.80 -18.85
C VAL A 269 18.84 16.59 -17.55
N THR A 270 18.13 16.18 -16.50
CA THR A 270 18.14 16.86 -15.19
C THR A 270 18.96 16.10 -14.17
N LEU A 271 18.86 14.77 -14.14
CA LEU A 271 19.46 13.90 -13.13
C LEU A 271 19.88 12.58 -13.75
N ALA A 272 21.04 12.05 -13.35
CA ALA A 272 21.46 10.68 -13.62
C ALA A 272 21.62 9.92 -12.30
N PHE A 273 21.21 8.66 -12.26
CA PHE A 273 21.27 7.85 -11.04
C PHE A 273 21.68 6.41 -11.31
N VAL A 274 22.23 5.78 -10.28
CA VAL A 274 22.57 4.35 -10.23
C VAL A 274 22.12 3.82 -8.89
N ALA A 275 21.29 2.78 -8.90
CA ALA A 275 20.93 2.03 -7.71
C ALA A 275 21.40 0.59 -7.81
N THR A 276 21.85 0.06 -6.70
CA THR A 276 22.50 -1.25 -6.61
C THR A 276 21.70 -2.20 -5.73
N HIS A 277 21.90 -3.50 -5.95
CA HIS A 277 21.18 -4.53 -5.19
C HIS A 277 21.42 -4.47 -3.68
N SER A 278 22.53 -3.89 -3.21
CA SER A 278 22.86 -3.73 -1.79
C SER A 278 22.10 -2.59 -1.10
N GLY A 279 21.18 -1.92 -1.81
CA GLY A 279 20.42 -0.79 -1.28
C GLY A 279 21.12 0.57 -1.45
N LEU A 280 22.28 0.65 -2.11
CA LEU A 280 22.96 1.92 -2.37
C LEU A 280 22.43 2.57 -3.64
N THR A 281 21.98 3.82 -3.51
CA THR A 281 21.60 4.70 -4.62
C THR A 281 22.54 5.89 -4.66
N ARG A 282 23.09 6.20 -5.84
CA ARG A 282 23.94 7.36 -6.12
C ARG A 282 23.35 8.17 -7.26
N TRP A 283 23.54 9.48 -7.24
CA TRP A 283 23.08 10.34 -8.32
C TRP A 283 24.06 11.46 -8.65
N MET A 284 23.79 12.13 -9.76
CA MET A 284 24.44 13.35 -10.18
C MET A 284 23.39 14.27 -10.80
N ASP A 285 23.30 15.47 -10.26
CA ASP A 285 22.47 16.54 -10.82
C ASP A 285 23.20 17.27 -11.95
N TYR A 286 22.45 17.58 -13.01
CA TYR A 286 22.90 18.42 -14.11
C TYR A 286 22.52 19.88 -13.89
N GLU A 287 21.43 20.13 -13.17
CA GLU A 287 21.05 21.47 -12.74
C GLU A 287 21.87 21.87 -11.51
N ASP A 288 22.67 22.93 -11.63
CA ASP A 288 23.33 23.59 -10.49
C ASP A 288 22.27 24.32 -9.64
N LYS A 289 21.40 23.59 -8.95
CA LYS A 289 20.64 24.19 -7.85
C LYS A 289 21.66 24.48 -6.75
N PRO A 290 21.71 25.71 -6.22
CA PRO A 290 22.60 26.00 -5.11
C PRO A 290 22.25 25.02 -4.00
N LYS A 291 23.22 24.17 -3.63
CA LYS A 291 23.17 23.29 -2.45
C LYS A 291 23.16 24.18 -1.22
N THR A 292 22.07 24.89 -0.97
CA THR A 292 21.85 25.56 0.31
C THR A 292 21.77 24.44 1.32
N SER A 293 22.84 24.35 2.10
CA SER A 293 22.95 23.68 3.39
C SER A 293 21.57 23.49 4.02
N TYR A 294 21.28 22.25 4.43
CA TYR A 294 20.28 21.87 5.43
C TYR A 294 19.89 23.01 6.39
N ASN A 295 19.02 23.89 5.92
CA ASN A 295 18.35 24.88 6.72
C ASN A 295 16.90 24.49 6.55
N TYR A 296 16.38 23.84 7.59
CA TYR A 296 14.96 23.79 7.90
C TYR A 296 14.46 25.24 8.02
N SER A 297 14.27 25.89 6.88
CA SER A 297 13.56 27.16 6.75
C SER A 297 12.16 26.81 6.32
N TYR A 298 11.22 27.18 7.17
CA TYR A 298 9.80 26.85 7.22
C TYR A 298 8.95 27.30 6.00
N ASN A 299 9.57 27.51 4.83
CA ASN A 299 8.94 28.04 3.62
C ASN A 299 9.00 27.03 2.46
N GLN A 300 8.55 25.79 2.69
CA GLN A 300 8.59 24.70 1.71
C GLN A 300 7.20 24.23 1.22
N GLU A 301 6.18 25.10 1.23
CA GLU A 301 4.85 24.71 0.72
C GLU A 301 4.81 24.45 -0.81
N ASN A 302 5.87 24.78 -1.57
CA ASN A 302 5.86 24.71 -3.05
C ASN A 302 7.08 24.05 -3.71
N GLN A 303 8.00 23.41 -2.96
CA GLN A 303 9.11 22.67 -3.59
C GLN A 303 8.79 21.18 -3.60
N GLN A 304 8.64 20.62 -4.81
CA GLN A 304 8.56 19.17 -4.98
C GLN A 304 9.81 18.52 -4.38
N PRO A 305 9.67 17.42 -3.60
CA PRO A 305 10.81 16.72 -3.04
C PRO A 305 11.78 16.28 -4.15
N HIS A 306 13.05 16.13 -3.81
CA HIS A 306 14.02 15.63 -4.76
C HIS A 306 13.70 14.16 -5.12
N PHE A 307 13.83 13.78 -6.39
CA PHE A 307 13.47 12.43 -6.87
C PHE A 307 14.06 11.31 -6.00
N ILE A 308 15.33 11.43 -5.60
CA ILE A 308 15.99 10.40 -4.79
C ILE A 308 15.45 10.33 -3.36
N ASP A 309 15.02 11.46 -2.78
CA ASP A 309 14.47 11.46 -1.41
C ASP A 309 13.07 10.80 -1.38
N GLU A 310 12.37 10.74 -2.52
CA GLU A 310 11.13 9.96 -2.67
C GLU A 310 11.37 8.48 -3.04
N ASN A 311 12.57 8.13 -3.55
CA ASN A 311 12.87 6.82 -4.14
C ASN A 311 14.10 6.16 -3.48
N VAL A 312 14.04 5.96 -2.16
CA VAL A 312 15.16 5.48 -1.35
C VAL A 312 15.25 3.94 -1.26
N TYR A 313 14.19 3.22 -1.63
CA TYR A 313 14.03 1.78 -1.37
C TYR A 313 14.71 0.86 -2.41
N SER A 314 15.59 1.41 -3.26
CA SER A 314 16.41 0.69 -4.26
C SER A 314 15.66 -0.43 -5.01
N ILE A 315 15.81 -1.71 -4.63
CA ILE A 315 15.25 -2.86 -5.35
C ILE A 315 13.72 -2.95 -5.27
N GLU A 316 13.11 -2.29 -4.29
CA GLU A 316 11.66 -2.26 -4.10
C GLU A 316 10.99 -1.18 -4.96
N GLU A 317 11.78 -0.24 -5.48
CA GLU A 317 11.31 0.86 -6.32
C GLU A 317 10.73 0.36 -7.65
N VAL A 318 9.66 1.01 -8.10
CA VAL A 318 8.93 0.58 -9.29
C VAL A 318 9.79 0.65 -10.54
N TRP A 319 10.57 1.72 -10.72
CA TRP A 319 11.46 1.86 -11.87
C TRP A 319 12.59 0.80 -11.85
N TYR A 320 13.05 0.38 -10.67
CA TYR A 320 14.05 -0.68 -10.54
C TYR A 320 13.46 -2.02 -10.98
N ARG A 321 12.33 -2.39 -10.39
CA ARG A 321 11.61 -3.64 -10.69
C ARG A 321 11.27 -3.75 -12.17
N ARG A 322 10.71 -2.68 -12.75
CA ARG A 322 10.34 -2.64 -14.17
C ARG A 322 11.54 -2.77 -15.09
N ALA A 323 12.65 -2.07 -14.81
CA ALA A 323 13.86 -2.15 -15.62
C ALA A 323 14.41 -3.58 -15.65
N VAL A 324 14.43 -4.24 -14.50
CA VAL A 324 14.89 -5.62 -14.34
C VAL A 324 13.97 -6.60 -15.08
N GLU A 325 12.65 -6.47 -14.93
CA GLU A 325 11.67 -7.31 -15.64
C GLU A 325 11.76 -7.17 -17.16
N TYR A 326 11.88 -5.94 -17.67
CA TYR A 326 11.86 -5.71 -19.10
C TYR A 326 13.18 -6.15 -19.76
N ASN A 327 14.30 -6.02 -19.05
CA ASN A 327 15.61 -6.49 -19.52
C ASN A 327 15.65 -8.01 -19.73
N MET A 328 14.86 -8.78 -18.97
CA MET A 328 14.73 -10.23 -19.18
C MET A 328 14.16 -10.59 -20.56
N VAL A 329 13.33 -9.70 -21.13
CA VAL A 329 12.77 -9.89 -22.47
C VAL A 329 13.77 -9.44 -23.52
N ASN A 330 14.55 -8.38 -23.26
CA ASN A 330 15.57 -7.86 -24.15
C ASN A 330 16.73 -7.21 -23.37
N ASP A 331 17.93 -7.78 -23.50
CA ASP A 331 19.14 -7.41 -22.74
C ASP A 331 19.55 -5.92 -22.88
N GLU A 332 19.13 -5.24 -23.95
CA GLU A 332 19.45 -3.83 -24.22
C GLU A 332 18.26 -2.89 -24.03
N SER A 333 17.21 -3.33 -23.34
CA SER A 333 15.97 -2.57 -23.27
C SER A 333 16.00 -1.43 -22.25
N TYR A 334 15.51 -0.27 -22.68
CA TYR A 334 15.20 0.87 -21.81
C TYR A 334 13.71 0.90 -21.45
N VAL A 335 13.43 1.23 -20.20
CA VAL A 335 12.06 1.46 -19.70
C VAL A 335 11.86 2.94 -19.45
N TYR A 336 10.90 3.51 -20.18
CA TYR A 336 10.48 4.90 -20.07
C TYR A 336 9.16 5.00 -19.31
N SER A 337 9.08 5.95 -18.38
CA SER A 337 7.86 6.24 -17.63
C SER A 337 7.68 7.73 -17.40
N VAL A 338 6.42 8.16 -17.43
CA VAL A 338 5.99 9.50 -17.02
C VAL A 338 5.13 9.41 -15.75
N PRO A 339 5.07 10.49 -14.94
CA PRO A 339 4.12 10.60 -13.85
C PRO A 339 2.70 10.61 -14.38
N PHE A 340 1.75 10.20 -13.55
CA PHE A 340 0.34 10.13 -13.93
C PHE A 340 -0.35 11.48 -13.76
N GLU A 341 -1.23 11.84 -14.71
CA GLU A 341 -2.19 12.96 -14.59
C GLU A 341 -1.59 14.29 -14.10
N ASN A 342 -0.44 14.68 -14.65
CA ASN A 342 0.21 15.95 -14.27
C ASN A 342 -0.54 17.17 -14.82
N GLU A 343 -1.03 18.04 -13.93
CA GLU A 343 -1.59 19.35 -14.29
C GLU A 343 -0.51 20.31 -14.86
N ASN A 344 0.74 20.15 -14.43
CA ASN A 344 1.88 20.97 -14.86
C ASN A 344 2.82 20.22 -15.83
N ILE A 345 2.50 20.30 -17.12
CA ILE A 345 3.26 19.62 -18.18
C ILE A 345 4.70 20.15 -18.31
N LYS A 346 4.91 21.46 -18.08
CA LYS A 346 6.23 22.11 -18.25
C LYS A 346 7.30 21.60 -17.26
N SER A 347 6.88 21.13 -16.09
CA SER A 347 7.78 20.56 -15.08
C SER A 347 7.78 19.02 -15.09
N THR A 348 7.06 18.40 -16.03
CA THR A 348 6.98 16.94 -16.09
C THR A 348 8.33 16.38 -16.53
N LEU A 349 8.86 15.45 -15.73
CA LEU A 349 10.07 14.71 -16.02
C LEU A 349 9.70 13.32 -16.51
N VAL A 350 10.49 12.79 -17.43
CA VAL A 350 10.41 11.41 -17.89
C VAL A 350 11.58 10.66 -17.29
N THR A 351 11.31 9.50 -16.72
CA THR A 351 12.34 8.61 -16.17
C THR A 351 12.64 7.51 -17.18
N ALA A 352 13.90 7.40 -17.58
CA ALA A 352 14.43 6.26 -18.33
C ALA A 352 15.29 5.42 -17.41
N SER A 353 15.07 4.11 -17.41
CA SER A 353 15.80 3.16 -16.57
C SER A 353 16.25 1.94 -17.38
N GLN A 354 17.41 1.40 -17.04
CA GLN A 354 18.00 0.21 -17.66
C GLN A 354 18.67 -0.63 -16.58
N ALA A 355 18.38 -1.93 -16.58
CA ALA A 355 19.02 -2.86 -15.67
C ALA A 355 20.38 -3.33 -16.21
N VAL A 356 21.32 -3.55 -15.28
CA VAL A 356 22.67 -4.03 -15.54
C VAL A 356 22.78 -5.44 -14.96
N PHE A 357 22.99 -6.41 -15.85
CA PHE A 357 23.16 -7.82 -15.49
C PHE A 357 24.62 -8.24 -15.57
N VAL A 358 25.04 -9.01 -14.58
CA VAL A 358 26.34 -9.68 -14.59
C VAL A 358 26.13 -11.13 -14.98
N THR A 359 26.83 -11.56 -16.03
CA THR A 359 26.80 -12.95 -16.49
C THR A 359 28.03 -13.69 -16.00
N SER A 360 27.83 -14.85 -15.38
CA SER A 360 28.93 -15.75 -15.00
C SER A 360 29.58 -16.35 -16.23
N LYS A 361 30.92 -16.30 -16.30
CA LYS A 361 31.71 -16.85 -17.41
C LYS A 361 31.58 -18.36 -17.54
N GLU A 362 31.40 -19.07 -16.43
CA GLU A 362 31.40 -20.55 -16.39
C GLU A 362 30.03 -21.11 -16.79
N ASN A 363 28.96 -20.59 -16.18
CA ASN A 363 27.63 -21.20 -16.27
C ASN A 363 26.62 -20.38 -17.09
N LYS A 364 27.02 -19.25 -17.68
CA LYS A 364 26.16 -18.30 -18.41
C LYS A 364 24.92 -17.84 -17.62
N LYS A 365 24.96 -17.97 -16.28
CA LYS A 365 23.90 -17.53 -15.37
C LYS A 365 23.97 -16.01 -15.24
N LYS A 366 22.82 -15.35 -15.31
CA LYS A 366 22.67 -13.89 -15.19
C LYS A 366 22.13 -13.54 -13.81
N GLY A 367 22.64 -12.49 -13.19
CA GLY A 367 22.09 -11.88 -11.97
C GLY A 367 22.03 -10.37 -12.10
N ALA A 368 20.96 -9.75 -11.59
CA ALA A 368 20.81 -8.30 -11.58
C ALA A 368 21.82 -7.71 -10.58
N ALA A 369 22.61 -6.74 -11.01
CA ALA A 369 23.60 -6.07 -10.16
C ALA A 369 23.16 -4.66 -9.78
N ALA A 370 22.66 -3.91 -10.75
CA ALA A 370 22.28 -2.52 -10.60
C ALA A 370 21.24 -2.10 -11.64
N VAL A 371 20.58 -0.97 -11.41
CA VAL A 371 19.77 -0.26 -12.39
C VAL A 371 20.33 1.14 -12.51
N VAL A 372 20.55 1.57 -13.74
CA VAL A 372 21.00 2.92 -14.09
C VAL A 372 19.85 3.67 -14.75
N GLY A 373 19.81 4.99 -14.59
CA GLY A 373 18.74 5.77 -15.18
C GLY A 373 19.04 7.24 -15.31
N TYR A 374 18.18 7.90 -16.08
CA TYR A 374 18.18 9.33 -16.32
C TYR A 374 16.78 9.89 -16.13
N GLN A 375 16.71 11.11 -15.63
CA GLN A 375 15.54 11.96 -15.74
C GLN A 375 15.79 13.05 -16.78
N PHE A 376 14.79 13.27 -17.63
CA PHE A 376 14.84 14.31 -18.65
C PHE A 376 13.52 15.07 -18.74
N ARG A 377 13.59 16.32 -19.20
CA ARG A 377 12.41 17.17 -19.36
C ARG A 377 11.51 16.64 -20.47
N HIS A 378 10.22 16.50 -20.17
CA HIS A 378 9.22 16.08 -21.15
C HIS A 378 9.17 17.00 -22.38
N SER A 379 9.38 18.31 -22.20
CA SER A 379 9.39 19.27 -23.30
C SER A 379 10.41 18.96 -24.40
N ALA A 380 11.61 18.50 -24.04
CA ALA A 380 12.64 18.13 -25.00
C ALA A 380 12.26 16.86 -25.78
N LEU A 381 11.66 15.87 -25.09
CA LEU A 381 11.14 14.66 -25.74
C LEU A 381 9.98 15.00 -26.68
N GLN A 382 9.08 15.88 -26.25
CA GLN A 382 7.94 16.34 -27.03
C GLN A 382 8.36 17.06 -28.31
N GLU A 383 9.41 17.90 -28.23
CA GLU A 383 9.98 18.56 -29.41
C GLU A 383 10.62 17.54 -30.37
N LEU A 384 11.38 16.58 -29.84
CA LEU A 384 11.94 15.48 -30.63
C LEU A 384 10.85 14.66 -31.32
N PHE A 385 9.79 14.30 -30.58
CA PHE A 385 8.63 13.58 -31.10
C PHE A 385 7.93 14.36 -32.21
N SER A 386 7.66 15.66 -32.00
CA SER A 386 7.07 16.54 -33.02
C SER A 386 7.96 16.66 -34.27
N ASN A 387 9.28 16.77 -34.11
CA ASN A 387 10.18 16.88 -35.25
C ASN A 387 10.21 15.60 -36.08
N ILE A 388 10.25 14.43 -35.45
CA ILE A 388 10.24 13.13 -36.16
C ILE A 388 8.90 12.91 -36.86
N THR A 389 7.79 13.19 -36.18
CA THR A 389 6.44 12.95 -36.71
C THR A 389 6.03 13.90 -37.85
N LYS A 390 6.70 15.07 -37.96
CA LYS A 390 6.52 16.03 -39.05
C LYS A 390 7.47 15.81 -40.23
N GLN A 391 8.54 15.03 -40.05
CA GLN A 391 9.49 14.74 -41.12
C GLN A 391 8.86 13.82 -42.17
N CYS A 392 9.02 14.21 -43.44
CA CYS A 392 8.48 13.49 -44.59
C CYS A 392 9.51 13.54 -45.72
N TYR A 393 9.87 12.37 -46.24
CA TYR A 393 10.87 12.23 -47.30
C TYR A 393 10.16 12.04 -48.64
N SER A 394 10.41 12.91 -49.62
CA SER A 394 9.79 12.84 -50.95
C SER A 394 10.15 11.56 -51.70
N GLU A 395 11.30 10.96 -51.40
CA GLU A 395 11.79 9.70 -51.98
C GLU A 395 10.88 8.50 -51.67
N THR A 396 10.08 8.55 -50.59
CA THR A 396 9.13 7.48 -50.23
C THR A 396 7.71 7.75 -50.73
N GLY A 397 7.49 8.82 -51.50
CA GLY A 397 6.16 9.24 -51.95
C GLY A 397 5.29 9.82 -50.82
N CYS A 398 5.89 10.17 -49.68
CA CYS A 398 5.21 10.77 -48.55
C CYS A 398 4.77 12.21 -48.88
N THR A 399 3.52 12.55 -48.53
CA THR A 399 3.00 13.92 -48.63
C THR A 399 2.78 14.52 -47.24
N SER A 400 3.49 15.60 -46.90
CA SER A 400 3.44 16.18 -45.55
C SER A 400 2.02 16.54 -45.10
N ALA A 401 1.13 16.92 -46.01
CA ALA A 401 -0.25 17.31 -45.70
C ALA A 401 -1.19 16.15 -45.34
N LYS A 402 -0.86 14.90 -45.70
CA LYS A 402 -1.73 13.72 -45.47
C LYS A 402 -1.05 12.61 -44.68
N ASP A 403 0.26 12.48 -44.82
CA ASP A 403 1.01 11.34 -44.28
C ASP A 403 1.69 11.60 -42.94
N THR A 404 1.76 12.86 -42.51
CA THR A 404 2.37 13.25 -41.25
C THR A 404 1.34 13.56 -40.18
N CYS A 405 1.78 13.50 -38.93
CA CYS A 405 1.03 13.91 -37.74
C CYS A 405 0.86 15.44 -37.63
N GLN A 406 1.14 16.19 -38.69
CA GLN A 406 0.73 17.59 -38.79
C GLN A 406 -0.68 17.73 -39.37
N SER A 407 -1.15 16.68 -40.06
CA SER A 407 -2.47 16.66 -40.65
C SER A 407 -3.53 16.42 -39.59
N LEU A 408 -4.68 17.10 -39.68
CA LEU A 408 -5.87 16.80 -38.88
C LEU A 408 -6.45 15.41 -39.20
N GLU A 409 -5.94 14.73 -40.22
CA GLU A 409 -6.35 13.39 -40.61
C GLU A 409 -5.72 12.29 -39.74
N ARG A 410 -4.63 12.57 -39.00
CA ARG A 410 -3.91 11.56 -38.22
C ARG A 410 -3.51 12.07 -36.84
N ASP A 411 -3.84 11.31 -35.81
CA ASP A 411 -3.42 11.57 -34.42
C ASP A 411 -2.28 10.62 -34.04
N CYS A 412 -1.14 11.16 -33.61
CA CYS A 412 0.03 10.36 -33.25
C CYS A 412 0.29 10.31 -31.74
N TYR A 413 0.51 9.09 -31.24
CA TYR A 413 0.73 8.80 -29.83
C TYR A 413 1.96 7.92 -29.63
N LEU A 414 2.72 8.22 -28.58
CA LEU A 414 3.78 7.39 -28.05
C LEU A 414 3.29 6.77 -26.74
N LEU A 415 3.10 5.45 -26.72
CA LEU A 415 2.52 4.73 -25.59
C LEU A 415 3.55 3.84 -24.88
N ASP A 416 3.40 3.72 -23.56
CA ASP A 416 4.08 2.74 -22.71
C ASP A 416 3.52 1.31 -22.95
N ASN A 417 4.25 0.29 -22.52
CA ASN A 417 3.83 -1.11 -22.50
C ASN A 417 2.54 -1.34 -21.69
N ASN A 418 2.16 -0.42 -20.79
CA ASN A 418 0.89 -0.47 -20.07
C ASN A 418 -0.21 0.43 -20.67
N GLY A 419 0.04 1.08 -21.82
CA GLY A 419 -0.96 1.90 -22.53
C GLY A 419 -1.10 3.34 -22.01
N TYR A 420 -0.14 3.82 -21.22
CA TYR A 420 -0.06 5.24 -20.82
C TYR A 420 0.60 6.08 -21.91
N ILE A 421 0.09 7.29 -22.13
CA ILE A 421 0.61 8.22 -23.13
C ILE A 421 1.87 8.90 -22.59
N ILE A 422 3.00 8.70 -23.25
CA ILE A 422 4.28 9.34 -22.94
C ILE A 422 4.41 10.67 -23.68
N ALA A 423 4.03 10.69 -24.95
CA ALA A 423 4.02 11.90 -25.79
C ALA A 423 2.88 11.81 -26.80
N SER A 424 2.30 12.94 -27.14
CA SER A 424 1.27 13.06 -28.19
C SER A 424 1.24 14.48 -28.70
N GLU A 425 0.57 14.76 -29.82
CA GLU A 425 0.44 16.13 -30.34
C GLU A 425 -0.17 17.10 -29.34
N ASN A 426 -1.14 16.63 -28.54
CA ASN A 426 -1.72 17.38 -27.45
C ASN A 426 -0.94 17.11 -26.14
N PRO A 427 -0.19 18.08 -25.61
CA PRO A 427 0.59 17.85 -24.39
C PRO A 427 -0.27 17.48 -23.17
N MET A 428 -1.56 17.86 -23.16
CA MET A 428 -2.51 17.57 -22.07
C MET A 428 -2.88 16.09 -21.95
N ASP A 429 -2.55 15.26 -22.93
CA ASP A 429 -2.83 13.83 -22.89
C ASP A 429 -1.69 13.02 -22.26
N THR A 430 -0.54 13.67 -22.03
CA THR A 430 0.62 13.07 -21.35
C THR A 430 0.23 12.54 -19.96
N GLY A 431 0.62 11.30 -19.66
CA GLY A 431 0.37 10.64 -18.39
C GLY A 431 -1.06 10.11 -18.22
N LYS A 432 -1.98 10.37 -19.17
CA LYS A 432 -3.31 9.74 -19.19
C LYS A 432 -3.24 8.35 -19.80
N PHE A 433 -4.21 7.52 -19.42
CA PHE A 433 -4.38 6.21 -20.04
C PHE A 433 -5.01 6.36 -21.43
N PHE A 434 -4.45 5.70 -22.44
CA PHE A 434 -4.94 5.82 -23.82
C PHE A 434 -6.40 5.39 -23.96
N GLY A 435 -6.87 4.38 -23.21
CA GLY A 435 -8.27 3.96 -23.24
C GLY A 435 -9.27 4.96 -22.66
N GLN A 436 -8.79 5.97 -21.92
CA GLN A 436 -9.62 7.10 -21.47
C GLN A 436 -9.79 8.14 -22.57
N VAL A 437 -8.78 8.28 -23.45
CA VAL A 437 -8.77 9.24 -24.56
C VAL A 437 -9.44 8.65 -25.81
N LYS A 438 -9.08 7.41 -26.16
CA LYS A 438 -9.53 6.67 -27.36
C LYS A 438 -9.90 5.22 -27.01
N GLY A 439 -10.90 5.06 -26.15
CA GLY A 439 -11.37 3.77 -25.65
C GLY A 439 -11.74 2.71 -26.71
N PRO A 440 -12.48 3.05 -27.79
CA PRO A 440 -12.82 2.09 -28.85
C PRO A 440 -11.60 1.46 -29.52
N ILE A 441 -10.54 2.24 -29.74
CA ILE A 441 -9.29 1.77 -30.35
C ILE A 441 -8.55 0.85 -29.38
N MET A 442 -8.53 1.18 -28.08
CA MET A 442 -7.97 0.29 -27.06
C MET A 442 -8.71 -1.06 -27.04
N ASN A 443 -10.05 -1.08 -27.13
CA ASN A 443 -10.80 -2.33 -27.19
C ASN A 443 -10.45 -3.15 -28.44
N MET A 444 -10.29 -2.49 -29.59
CA MET A 444 -9.84 -3.16 -30.82
C MET A 444 -8.45 -3.80 -30.63
N MET A 445 -7.50 -3.08 -30.04
CA MET A 445 -6.16 -3.62 -29.76
C MET A 445 -6.19 -4.81 -28.80
N VAL A 446 -7.12 -4.84 -27.85
CA VAL A 446 -7.34 -5.98 -26.96
C VAL A 446 -7.94 -7.17 -27.71
N LYS A 447 -8.97 -6.94 -28.54
CA LYS A 447 -9.58 -7.97 -29.41
C LYS A 447 -8.56 -8.59 -30.36
N GLU A 448 -7.62 -7.79 -30.84
CA GLU A 448 -6.51 -8.22 -31.70
C GLU A 448 -5.30 -8.81 -30.94
N LYS A 449 -5.39 -8.94 -29.62
CA LYS A 449 -4.34 -9.50 -28.75
C LYS A 449 -3.01 -8.73 -28.79
N ILE A 450 -3.04 -7.45 -29.12
CA ILE A 450 -1.88 -6.55 -29.00
C ILE A 450 -1.68 -6.22 -27.52
N TYR A 451 -2.75 -5.79 -26.85
CA TYR A 451 -2.80 -5.62 -25.41
C TYR A 451 -3.56 -6.78 -24.75
N LYS A 452 -3.05 -7.25 -23.62
CA LYS A 452 -3.73 -8.15 -22.71
C LYS A 452 -4.42 -7.33 -21.63
N LYS A 453 -5.75 -7.48 -21.52
CA LYS A 453 -6.54 -6.92 -20.42
C LYS A 453 -6.36 -7.80 -19.18
N ILE A 454 -6.03 -7.19 -18.05
CA ILE A 454 -5.84 -7.84 -16.74
C ILE A 454 -6.80 -7.18 -15.76
N THR A 455 -7.78 -7.92 -15.27
CA THR A 455 -8.70 -7.46 -14.23
C THR A 455 -8.02 -7.63 -12.87
N ILE A 456 -7.94 -6.57 -12.06
CA ILE A 456 -7.37 -6.60 -10.71
C ILE A 456 -8.48 -6.29 -9.71
N PHE A 457 -8.56 -7.11 -8.66
CA PHE A 457 -9.46 -6.90 -7.53
C PHE A 457 -8.65 -6.43 -6.32
N ASP A 458 -8.96 -5.25 -5.82
CA ASP A 458 -8.40 -4.69 -4.58
C ASP A 458 -9.38 -4.96 -3.43
N TYR A 459 -9.15 -6.06 -2.71
CA TYR A 459 -9.91 -6.44 -1.52
C TYR A 459 -9.53 -5.63 -0.26
N GLN A 460 -8.52 -4.74 -0.37
CA GLN A 460 -8.06 -3.86 0.69
C GLN A 460 -8.54 -2.41 0.48
N GLY A 461 -9.52 -2.21 -0.39
CA GLY A 461 -10.08 -0.90 -0.73
C GLY A 461 -10.88 -0.26 0.41
N VAL A 462 -10.95 1.07 0.39
CA VAL A 462 -11.80 1.86 1.29
C VAL A 462 -12.81 2.63 0.45
N CYS A 463 -14.11 2.45 0.71
CA CYS A 463 -15.16 3.19 0.02
C CYS A 463 -15.85 4.14 0.99
N PHE A 464 -16.26 5.28 0.45
CA PHE A 464 -16.93 6.32 1.19
C PHE A 464 -18.43 6.27 0.88
N LYS A 465 -19.22 5.85 1.85
CA LYS A 465 -20.68 5.93 1.76
C LYS A 465 -21.19 7.18 2.45
N ARG A 466 -22.26 7.76 1.90
CA ARG A 466 -22.98 8.87 2.55
C ARG A 466 -23.82 8.32 3.70
N GLU A 467 -23.88 9.05 4.81
CA GLU A 467 -24.61 8.65 6.03
C GLU A 467 -26.09 8.28 5.76
N ASN A 468 -26.70 8.88 4.73
CA ASN A 468 -28.13 8.74 4.44
C ASN A 468 -28.56 7.44 3.73
N GLU A 469 -27.63 6.58 3.29
CA GLU A 469 -27.97 5.38 2.49
C GLU A 469 -28.04 4.07 3.30
N ASP A 470 -27.38 3.97 4.46
CA ASP A 470 -27.27 2.69 5.20
C ASP A 470 -27.94 2.70 6.60
N ASP A 471 -28.48 3.82 7.09
CA ASP A 471 -29.11 3.90 8.43
C ASP A 471 -30.58 3.48 8.45
N SER A 472 -30.94 2.42 7.70
CA SER A 472 -32.14 1.63 8.04
C SER A 472 -31.81 0.60 9.14
N ASN A 473 -31.19 1.09 10.22
CA ASN A 473 -30.95 0.29 11.41
C ASN A 473 -32.32 -0.19 11.93
N SER A 474 -32.60 -1.49 11.80
CA SER A 474 -33.89 -2.07 12.23
C SER A 474 -34.03 -2.17 13.76
N SER A 475 -33.15 -1.50 14.52
CA SER A 475 -33.07 -1.58 15.98
C SER A 475 -32.57 -0.27 16.60
N SER A 476 -33.28 0.84 16.39
CA SER A 476 -32.99 2.11 17.09
C SER A 476 -34.07 2.52 18.09
N PHE A 477 -35.13 1.74 18.27
CA PHE A 477 -36.25 2.13 19.11
C PHE A 477 -36.54 1.10 20.20
N LEU A 478 -36.43 1.53 21.46
CA LEU A 478 -36.81 0.78 22.65
C LEU A 478 -38.34 0.69 22.74
N TYR A 479 -38.99 -0.05 21.83
CA TYR A 479 -40.44 -0.26 21.88
C TYR A 479 -40.85 -1.16 23.06
N THR A 480 -39.99 -2.07 23.49
CA THR A 480 -40.33 -3.03 24.56
C THR A 480 -40.55 -2.35 25.93
N PRO A 481 -39.69 -1.43 26.43
CA PRO A 481 -39.97 -0.73 27.68
C PRO A 481 -41.16 0.22 27.57
N ILE A 482 -41.36 0.86 26.42
CA ILE A 482 -42.48 1.78 26.17
C ILE A 482 -43.82 1.02 26.15
N HIS A 483 -43.86 -0.21 25.62
CA HIS A 483 -45.07 -1.04 25.67
C HIS A 483 -45.43 -1.46 27.10
N HIS A 484 -44.44 -1.82 27.92
CA HIS A 484 -44.68 -2.14 29.33
C HIS A 484 -45.11 -0.88 30.13
N LEU A 485 -44.49 0.27 29.86
CA LEU A 485 -44.91 1.55 30.45
C LEU A 485 -46.34 1.92 30.05
N LYS A 486 -46.71 1.72 28.78
CA LYS A 486 -48.08 1.97 28.27
C LYS A 486 -49.10 1.03 28.90
N GLN A 487 -48.77 -0.25 29.10
CA GLN A 487 -49.64 -1.20 29.81
C GLN A 487 -49.80 -0.82 31.27
N LEU A 488 -48.74 -0.38 31.95
CA LEU A 488 -48.79 0.06 33.33
C LEU A 488 -49.65 1.33 33.47
N ILE A 489 -49.45 2.32 32.62
CA ILE A 489 -50.26 3.55 32.58
C ILE A 489 -51.73 3.21 32.26
N GLY A 490 -51.98 2.34 31.28
CA GLY A 490 -53.33 1.89 30.92
C GLY A 490 -54.03 1.16 32.07
N TRP A 491 -53.30 0.31 32.79
CA TRP A 491 -53.80 -0.35 34.00
C TRP A 491 -54.12 0.65 35.11
N LEU A 492 -53.25 1.64 35.32
CA LEU A 492 -53.40 2.66 36.36
C LEU A 492 -54.59 3.58 36.08
N ILE A 493 -54.76 4.03 34.84
CA ILE A 493 -55.94 4.79 34.39
C ILE A 493 -57.21 3.97 34.55
N GLY A 494 -57.19 2.68 34.17
CA GLY A 494 -58.32 1.78 34.36
C GLY A 494 -58.74 1.66 35.83
N ARG A 495 -57.76 1.62 36.75
CA ARG A 495 -58.01 1.63 38.20
C ARG A 495 -58.57 2.95 38.70
N VAL A 496 -58.02 4.09 38.25
CA VAL A 496 -58.52 5.42 38.62
C VAL A 496 -59.95 5.64 38.11
N LEU A 497 -60.25 5.26 36.87
CA LEU A 497 -61.62 5.36 36.32
C LEU A 497 -62.59 4.43 37.04
N TRP A 498 -62.17 3.22 37.40
CA TRP A 498 -62.99 2.32 38.21
C TRP A 498 -63.28 2.92 39.60
N LEU A 499 -62.29 3.56 40.23
CA LEU A 499 -62.42 4.22 41.53
C LEU A 499 -63.27 5.51 41.45
N ALA A 500 -63.14 6.27 40.35
CA ALA A 500 -63.94 7.45 40.06
C ALA A 500 -65.39 7.10 39.72
N ALA A 501 -65.64 5.96 39.06
CA ALA A 501 -67.00 5.47 38.81
C ALA A 501 -67.68 4.95 40.09
N HIS A 502 -66.91 4.51 41.09
CA HIS A 502 -67.43 4.05 42.38
C HIS A 502 -67.55 5.15 43.44
N SER A 503 -66.90 6.30 43.24
CA SER A 503 -67.04 7.47 44.11
C SER A 503 -68.01 8.46 43.48
N ASN A 504 -69.11 8.78 44.18
CA ASN A 504 -70.09 9.76 43.74
C ASN A 504 -69.45 11.15 43.55
N PHE A 505 -68.96 11.40 42.34
CA PHE A 505 -68.15 12.56 41.95
C PHE A 505 -69.04 13.77 41.60
N GLN A 506 -69.84 14.22 42.57
CA GLN A 506 -70.66 15.45 42.49
C GLN A 506 -70.03 16.64 43.22
N TRP A 507 -68.79 16.54 43.71
CA TRP A 507 -68.18 17.56 44.57
C TRP A 507 -66.77 18.02 44.12
N MET A 508 -66.33 17.72 42.90
CA MET A 508 -65.01 18.18 42.44
C MET A 508 -65.05 18.82 41.05
N MET A 509 -66.07 19.63 40.80
CA MET A 509 -66.12 20.57 39.67
C MET A 509 -66.41 22.01 40.12
N SER A 510 -66.03 22.37 41.35
CA SER A 510 -66.10 23.76 41.78
C SER A 510 -64.88 24.14 42.62
N LYS A 511 -64.09 25.09 42.09
CA LYS A 511 -62.91 25.74 42.68
C LYS A 511 -61.63 24.91 42.50
N ALA A 512 -60.53 25.39 41.94
CA ALA A 512 -60.08 26.67 41.39
C ALA A 512 -58.79 26.28 40.63
N GLN A 513 -58.54 26.58 39.35
CA GLN A 513 -58.29 27.88 38.73
C GLN A 513 -57.66 28.93 39.64
N ALA A 514 -56.37 28.76 39.91
CA ALA A 514 -55.35 29.82 39.97
C ALA A 514 -53.97 29.17 40.18
N ILE A 515 -52.91 29.91 39.86
CA ILE A 515 -51.47 29.57 40.00
C ILE A 515 -50.85 29.04 38.68
N PHE A 516 -50.93 29.88 37.65
CA PHE A 516 -49.75 30.19 36.82
C PHE A 516 -49.07 31.42 37.44
N GLU A 517 -47.77 31.60 37.13
CA GLU A 517 -46.80 32.62 37.62
C GLU A 517 -46.11 32.21 38.94
N ASP A 518 -44.78 32.09 39.07
CA ASP A 518 -43.67 32.89 38.54
C ASP A 518 -42.32 32.12 38.37
N ILE A 519 -41.44 32.65 37.51
CA ILE A 519 -39.98 32.41 37.39
C ILE A 519 -39.26 33.66 37.95
N PRO A 520 -38.17 33.57 38.76
CA PRO A 520 -36.77 33.84 38.32
C PRO A 520 -35.70 33.10 39.18
N ASP A 521 -34.38 33.08 38.98
CA ASP A 521 -33.36 33.36 37.93
C ASP A 521 -31.97 33.12 38.61
N TYR A 522 -30.87 33.11 37.83
CA TYR A 522 -29.41 33.12 38.19
C TYR A 522 -28.75 31.80 38.69
N GLN A 523 -27.49 31.43 38.36
CA GLN A 523 -26.30 32.18 37.93
C GLN A 523 -25.23 31.29 37.22
N GLU A 524 -24.26 31.95 36.58
CA GLU A 524 -23.16 31.55 35.67
C GLU A 524 -21.98 30.74 36.28
N ASP A 525 -21.03 30.38 35.38
CA ASP A 525 -19.56 30.17 35.54
C ASP A 525 -19.10 28.78 35.06
N GLU A 526 -18.01 28.54 34.31
CA GLU A 526 -16.93 29.33 33.70
C GLU A 526 -16.22 28.44 32.65
N GLU A 527 -15.68 29.04 31.58
CA GLU A 527 -14.80 28.40 30.58
C GLU A 527 -13.36 28.22 31.11
N SER A 528 -12.67 27.14 30.72
CA SER A 528 -11.20 27.06 30.82
C SER A 528 -10.55 26.59 29.53
N ASN A 529 -9.72 27.48 28.98
CA ASN A 529 -8.77 27.25 27.90
C ASN A 529 -7.62 26.34 28.36
N TYR A 530 -7.24 25.36 27.53
CA TYR A 530 -5.90 24.77 27.57
C TYR A 530 -5.25 24.76 26.19
N SER A 531 -3.99 25.16 26.23
CA SER A 531 -3.08 25.59 25.18
C SER A 531 -2.68 24.51 24.19
N ALA A 532 -2.75 24.88 22.92
CA ALA A 532 -2.07 24.24 21.80
C ALA A 532 -0.60 24.69 21.77
N ASP A 533 0.34 23.76 21.90
CA ASP A 533 1.71 23.91 21.38
C ASP A 533 2.52 22.61 21.53
N THR A 534 2.12 21.53 20.84
CA THR A 534 3.03 20.42 20.49
C THR A 534 2.54 19.53 19.33
N ILE A 535 1.50 19.93 18.59
CA ILE A 535 0.85 19.13 17.53
C ILE A 535 0.97 19.86 16.17
N ALA A 536 2.16 20.35 15.85
CA ALA A 536 2.40 21.11 14.61
C ALA A 536 3.26 20.33 13.58
N SER A 537 3.96 19.26 13.97
CA SER A 537 4.81 18.49 13.05
C SER A 537 4.17 17.21 12.51
N PHE A 538 3.21 16.61 13.21
CA PHE A 538 2.45 15.42 12.75
C PHE A 538 1.19 15.76 11.94
N LYS A 539 0.87 17.04 11.76
CA LYS A 539 -0.40 17.51 11.21
C LYS A 539 -0.41 17.62 9.68
N ILE A 540 0.76 17.63 9.04
CA ILE A 540 0.93 18.04 7.65
C ILE A 540 0.56 16.93 6.65
N GLU A 541 0.67 15.66 7.03
CA GLU A 541 0.17 14.52 6.22
C GLU A 541 -1.33 14.27 6.42
N GLY A 542 -1.79 14.35 7.67
CA GLY A 542 -3.20 14.21 8.03
C GLY A 542 -4.10 15.25 7.36
N GLU A 543 -3.64 16.47 7.10
CA GLU A 543 -4.43 17.52 6.44
C GLU A 543 -4.74 17.22 4.96
N LYS A 544 -3.86 16.51 4.24
CA LYS A 544 -4.15 16.07 2.86
C LYS A 544 -5.22 14.97 2.83
N ALA A 545 -5.18 14.04 3.79
CA ALA A 545 -6.24 13.04 3.97
C ALA A 545 -7.55 13.69 4.46
N LEU A 546 -7.47 14.69 5.36
CA LEU A 546 -8.62 15.42 5.89
C LEU A 546 -9.36 16.23 4.83
N LYS A 547 -8.66 16.70 3.78
CA LYS A 547 -9.26 17.44 2.67
C LYS A 547 -10.22 16.58 1.83
N TYR A 548 -10.02 15.25 1.81
CA TYR A 548 -10.97 14.29 1.24
C TYR A 548 -12.11 13.91 2.21
N VAL A 549 -11.95 14.19 3.52
CA VAL A 549 -12.91 13.84 4.59
C VAL A 549 -13.80 15.03 4.98
N LYS A 550 -13.39 16.27 4.68
CA LYS A 550 -14.17 17.49 4.94
C LYS A 550 -15.00 17.88 3.71
N ILE A 551 -16.17 17.26 3.60
CA ILE A 551 -17.51 17.84 3.35
C ILE A 551 -18.49 16.66 3.13
N ASN A 552 -19.55 16.64 3.96
CA ASN A 552 -20.50 15.53 4.25
C ASN A 552 -19.92 14.40 5.11
N ARG A 553 -20.66 14.00 6.16
CA ARG A 553 -20.32 12.93 7.11
C ARG A 553 -20.21 11.56 6.42
N THR A 554 -19.10 11.30 5.72
CA THR A 554 -18.82 10.01 5.10
C THR A 554 -17.92 9.19 6.01
N ARG A 555 -18.37 7.99 6.41
CA ARG A 555 -17.54 7.05 7.18
C ARG A 555 -16.79 6.14 6.22
N PRO A 556 -15.45 6.02 6.32
CA PRO A 556 -14.71 5.04 5.52
C PRO A 556 -15.13 3.63 5.92
N LYS A 557 -15.56 2.83 4.94
CA LYS A 557 -15.86 1.40 5.10
C LYS A 557 -14.92 0.59 4.20
N SER A 558 -14.57 -0.63 4.63
CA SER A 558 -13.86 -1.56 3.76
C SER A 558 -14.77 -1.97 2.60
N CYS A 559 -14.26 -1.94 1.38
CA CYS A 559 -14.96 -2.39 0.18
C CYS A 559 -13.99 -3.12 -0.74
N ASP A 560 -14.53 -3.94 -1.62
CA ASP A 560 -13.74 -4.53 -2.69
C ASP A 560 -13.84 -3.62 -3.91
N ARG A 561 -12.72 -3.36 -4.56
CA ARG A 561 -12.66 -2.55 -5.78
C ARG A 561 -12.17 -3.40 -6.95
N VAL A 562 -12.59 -3.05 -8.16
CA VAL A 562 -12.17 -3.68 -9.40
C VAL A 562 -11.62 -2.63 -10.36
N VAL A 563 -10.56 -2.99 -11.08
CA VAL A 563 -9.96 -2.16 -12.12
C VAL A 563 -9.46 -3.02 -13.27
N ASP A 564 -9.65 -2.52 -14.48
CA ASP A 564 -9.16 -3.13 -15.70
C ASP A 564 -7.85 -2.47 -16.11
N LEU A 565 -6.75 -3.23 -16.06
CA LEU A 565 -5.42 -2.77 -16.44
C LEU A 565 -4.94 -3.48 -17.69
N PHE A 566 -3.90 -2.94 -18.33
CA PHE A 566 -3.46 -3.38 -19.64
C PHE A 566 -1.95 -3.59 -19.67
N THR A 567 -1.52 -4.63 -20.37
CA THR A 567 -0.10 -4.90 -20.63
C THR A 567 0.11 -5.35 -22.07
N LEU A 568 1.21 -4.92 -22.67
CA LEU A 568 1.57 -5.21 -24.05
C LEU A 568 2.00 -6.68 -24.18
N THR A 569 1.48 -7.36 -25.18
CA THR A 569 1.83 -8.76 -25.45
C THR A 569 3.13 -8.85 -26.23
N SER A 570 3.97 -9.86 -25.97
CA SER A 570 5.28 -10.03 -26.64
C SER A 570 5.19 -10.29 -28.15
N ARG A 571 4.04 -10.76 -28.66
CA ARG A 571 3.83 -11.12 -30.07
C ARG A 571 3.09 -9.98 -30.78
N ILE A 572 3.80 -8.92 -31.12
CA ILE A 572 3.27 -7.90 -32.03
C ILE A 572 3.57 -8.38 -33.46
N PRO A 573 2.55 -8.58 -34.32
CA PRO A 573 2.80 -8.91 -35.71
C PRO A 573 3.56 -7.74 -36.40
N GLU A 574 4.76 -8.00 -36.91
CA GLU A 574 5.62 -7.01 -37.59
C GLU A 574 4.94 -6.40 -38.84
N LYS A 575 4.02 -7.15 -39.44
CA LYS A 575 3.14 -6.70 -40.50
C LYS A 575 1.75 -7.22 -40.19
N VAL A 576 0.83 -6.32 -39.88
CA VAL A 576 -0.57 -6.69 -39.71
C VAL A 576 -1.30 -6.40 -41.01
N GLU A 577 -2.10 -7.36 -41.48
CA GLU A 577 -2.81 -7.25 -42.75
C GLU A 577 -3.67 -5.98 -42.81
N ARG A 578 -3.59 -5.28 -43.96
CA ARG A 578 -4.39 -4.09 -44.24
C ARG A 578 -5.86 -4.50 -44.35
N LYS A 579 -6.62 -4.30 -43.29
CA LYS A 579 -8.09 -4.20 -43.36
C LYS A 579 -8.48 -2.84 -43.96
N SER A 580 -9.75 -2.62 -44.26
CA SER A 580 -10.18 -1.31 -44.76
C SER A 580 -9.81 -0.19 -43.77
N MET A 581 -9.64 1.02 -44.30
CA MET A 581 -9.13 2.21 -43.58
C MET A 581 -9.91 2.57 -42.31
N CYS A 582 -11.18 2.11 -42.17
CA CYS A 582 -11.98 2.28 -40.96
C CYS A 582 -12.34 0.97 -40.23
N ASP A 583 -12.10 -0.20 -40.82
CA ASP A 583 -12.13 -1.46 -40.06
C ASP A 583 -10.95 -1.55 -39.08
N ARG A 584 -9.83 -0.90 -39.44
CA ARG A 584 -8.67 -0.73 -38.58
C ARG A 584 -8.16 0.71 -38.70
N PRO A 585 -8.66 1.64 -37.87
CA PRO A 585 -8.31 3.05 -37.96
C PRO A 585 -6.96 3.36 -37.31
N TYR A 586 -6.03 2.40 -37.20
CA TYR A 586 -4.73 2.63 -36.58
C TYR A 586 -3.62 1.76 -37.16
N GLU A 587 -2.41 2.32 -37.18
CA GLU A 587 -1.15 1.63 -37.44
C GLU A 587 -0.26 1.70 -36.19
N LEU A 588 0.44 0.61 -35.89
CA LEU A 588 1.32 0.56 -34.71
C LEU A 588 2.71 0.03 -35.06
N ARG A 589 3.72 0.54 -34.37
CA ARG A 589 5.10 0.07 -34.49
C ARG A 589 5.79 0.09 -33.14
N LYS A 590 6.35 -1.06 -32.73
CA LYS A 590 7.18 -1.14 -31.52
C LYS A 590 8.51 -0.45 -31.76
N ILE A 591 8.95 0.38 -30.81
CA ILE A 591 10.28 0.99 -30.86
C ILE A 591 11.29 -0.02 -30.31
N MET A 592 12.29 -0.34 -31.12
CA MET A 592 13.32 -1.32 -30.78
C MET A 592 14.03 -0.95 -29.48
N ASN A 593 14.35 -1.96 -28.66
CA ASN A 593 15.07 -1.81 -27.40
C ASN A 593 14.39 -0.86 -26.38
N THR A 594 13.07 -0.69 -26.46
CA THR A 594 12.30 0.09 -25.47
C THR A 594 10.98 -0.58 -25.12
N ASN A 595 10.33 -0.12 -24.05
CA ASN A 595 8.95 -0.43 -23.71
C ASN A 595 7.91 0.35 -24.53
N LEU A 596 8.35 1.21 -25.46
CA LEU A 596 7.49 2.14 -26.15
C LEU A 596 6.93 1.58 -27.46
N ILE A 597 5.70 2.00 -27.79
CA ILE A 597 5.08 1.80 -29.09
C ILE A 597 4.66 3.14 -29.68
N LEU A 598 4.87 3.31 -30.99
CA LEU A 598 4.33 4.41 -31.76
C LEU A 598 2.99 3.96 -32.35
N LEU A 599 1.93 4.70 -32.05
CA LEU A 599 0.58 4.48 -32.53
C LEU A 599 0.13 5.69 -33.37
N VAL A 600 -0.32 5.43 -34.59
CA VAL A 600 -0.85 6.44 -35.51
C VAL A 600 -2.31 6.09 -35.76
N VAL A 601 -3.21 6.98 -35.37
CA VAL A 601 -4.66 6.82 -35.49
C VAL A 601 -5.19 7.67 -36.63
N ASN A 602 -6.11 7.13 -37.42
CA ASN A 602 -6.81 7.86 -38.46
C ASN A 602 -8.03 8.60 -37.87
N GLY A 603 -7.99 9.93 -37.88
CA GLY A 603 -9.04 10.80 -37.33
C GLY A 603 -10.31 10.88 -38.18
N HIS A 604 -10.31 10.38 -39.42
CA HIS A 604 -11.48 10.44 -40.32
C HIS A 604 -12.54 9.36 -40.06
N CYS A 605 -12.19 8.31 -39.30
CA CYS A 605 -13.13 7.23 -39.06
C CYS A 605 -14.10 7.60 -37.93
N PRO A 606 -15.42 7.52 -38.16
CA PRO A 606 -16.40 7.82 -37.12
C PRO A 606 -16.24 6.82 -35.96
N GLU A 607 -16.13 7.34 -34.74
CA GLU A 607 -16.09 6.53 -33.53
C GLU A 607 -17.45 5.81 -33.39
N THR A 608 -17.50 4.55 -33.83
CA THR A 608 -18.73 3.75 -33.95
C THR A 608 -19.30 3.27 -32.62
N SER A 609 -18.60 3.49 -31.50
CA SER A 609 -19.01 3.04 -30.17
C SER A 609 -18.63 4.05 -29.08
N LYS A 610 -19.50 5.02 -28.80
CA LYS A 610 -19.34 6.00 -27.71
C LYS A 610 -19.36 5.41 -26.28
N SER A 611 -19.49 4.10 -26.11
CA SER A 611 -19.79 3.48 -24.81
C SER A 611 -18.61 2.79 -24.10
N GLU A 612 -17.45 2.64 -24.75
CA GLU A 612 -16.33 1.89 -24.17
C GLU A 612 -15.19 2.82 -23.79
N ASN A 613 -15.37 3.59 -22.72
CA ASN A 613 -14.26 4.30 -22.07
C ASN A 613 -13.67 3.39 -20.98
N PHE A 614 -12.40 3.04 -21.13
CA PHE A 614 -11.67 2.33 -20.10
C PHE A 614 -11.03 3.36 -19.17
N ASP A 615 -11.32 3.23 -17.89
CA ASP A 615 -10.71 4.04 -16.86
C ASP A 615 -9.81 3.14 -16.02
N THR A 616 -8.63 3.64 -15.66
CA THR A 616 -7.69 2.95 -14.77
C THR A 616 -7.96 3.27 -13.30
N LEU A 617 -9.01 4.02 -12.99
CA LEU A 617 -9.46 4.26 -11.62
C LEU A 617 -10.27 3.08 -11.07
N PRO A 618 -9.90 2.53 -9.90
CA PRO A 618 -10.65 1.44 -9.27
C PRO A 618 -12.07 1.83 -8.88
N LYS A 619 -13.03 0.97 -9.21
CA LYS A 619 -14.47 1.15 -8.93
C LYS A 619 -14.93 0.12 -7.89
N GLU A 620 -15.92 0.48 -7.08
CA GLU A 620 -16.50 -0.45 -6.09
C GLU A 620 -17.18 -1.63 -6.78
N VAL A 621 -16.94 -2.84 -6.27
CA VAL A 621 -17.62 -4.06 -6.70
C VAL A 621 -19.00 -4.12 -6.06
N MET A 622 -20.03 -4.25 -6.89
CA MET A 622 -21.39 -4.49 -6.45
C MET A 622 -21.69 -6.00 -6.49
N TYR A 623 -22.18 -6.55 -5.40
CA TYR A 623 -22.54 -7.97 -5.31
C TYR A 623 -24.05 -8.14 -5.63
N ASP A 624 -24.35 -8.79 -6.76
CA ASP A 624 -25.66 -8.80 -7.42
C ASP A 624 -26.76 -9.59 -6.67
N GLU A 625 -26.40 -10.43 -5.71
CA GLU A 625 -27.36 -11.19 -4.92
C GLU A 625 -27.88 -10.33 -3.75
N PHE A 626 -28.99 -9.64 -4.01
CA PHE A 626 -29.88 -8.98 -3.04
C PHE A 626 -29.38 -7.72 -2.33
N ASN A 627 -28.52 -6.89 -2.97
CA ASN A 627 -27.95 -5.71 -2.29
C ASN A 627 -27.27 -6.11 -0.96
N SER A 628 -26.74 -7.33 -0.90
CA SER A 628 -26.15 -7.86 0.32
C SER A 628 -24.84 -7.12 0.61
N SER A 629 -24.65 -6.73 1.88
CA SER A 629 -23.42 -6.09 2.29
C SER A 629 -22.21 -7.01 2.06
N LEU A 630 -21.02 -6.45 1.84
CA LEU A 630 -19.77 -7.21 1.77
C LEU A 630 -19.61 -8.20 2.94
N GLY A 631 -20.04 -7.82 4.14
CA GLY A 631 -20.02 -8.69 5.31
C GLY A 631 -20.90 -9.93 5.15
N CYS A 632 -22.10 -9.78 4.60
CA CYS A 632 -22.98 -10.90 4.29
C CYS A 632 -22.36 -11.83 3.24
N HIS A 633 -21.80 -11.27 2.17
CA HIS A 633 -21.14 -12.06 1.13
C HIS A 633 -19.95 -12.87 1.70
N LYS A 634 -19.12 -12.26 2.56
CA LYS A 634 -18.03 -12.96 3.28
C LYS A 634 -18.56 -14.09 4.19
N ALA A 635 -19.72 -13.89 4.83
CA ALA A 635 -20.30 -14.87 5.72
C ALA A 635 -20.87 -16.08 4.98
N PHE A 636 -21.50 -15.87 3.81
CA PHE A 636 -21.99 -16.96 2.96
C PHE A 636 -20.84 -17.75 2.32
N ASN A 637 -19.78 -17.05 1.88
CA ASN A 637 -18.62 -17.64 1.21
C ASN A 637 -17.42 -17.75 2.17
N SER A 638 -17.62 -18.36 3.34
CA SER A 638 -16.58 -18.46 4.35
C SER A 638 -15.49 -19.46 3.95
N LEU A 639 -14.23 -19.03 4.00
CA LEU A 639 -13.08 -19.90 3.77
C LEU A 639 -12.82 -20.82 4.97
N PRO A 640 -12.25 -22.03 4.75
CA PRO A 640 -11.94 -22.96 5.84
C PRO A 640 -10.95 -22.35 6.83
N ARG A 641 -11.11 -22.64 8.13
CA ARG A 641 -10.26 -22.14 9.21
C ARG A 641 -9.92 -23.28 10.16
N ARG A 642 -8.75 -23.18 10.79
CA ARG A 642 -8.29 -24.17 11.77
C ARG A 642 -8.46 -23.65 13.18
N ARG A 643 -9.17 -24.41 14.02
CA ARG A 643 -9.26 -24.10 15.45
C ARG A 643 -7.88 -24.20 16.11
N PRO A 644 -7.61 -23.43 17.17
CA PRO A 644 -6.39 -23.57 17.96
C PRO A 644 -6.16 -25.04 18.36
N LYS A 645 -4.91 -25.51 18.27
CA LYS A 645 -4.54 -26.88 18.69
C LYS A 645 -4.59 -27.05 20.21
N THR A 646 -4.57 -25.95 20.96
CA THR A 646 -4.69 -25.96 22.42
C THR A 646 -6.10 -26.35 22.85
N ALA A 647 -6.20 -27.08 23.95
CA ALA A 647 -7.47 -27.48 24.51
C ALA A 647 -8.30 -26.23 24.86
N CYS A 648 -9.55 -26.18 24.39
CA CYS A 648 -10.50 -25.16 24.78
C CYS A 648 -10.96 -25.47 26.21
N ILE A 649 -10.34 -24.83 27.19
CA ILE A 649 -10.70 -24.98 28.61
C ILE A 649 -11.89 -24.05 28.88
N ARG A 650 -13.11 -24.59 28.78
CA ARG A 650 -14.35 -23.82 29.03
C ARG A 650 -14.93 -24.02 30.43
N THR A 651 -14.52 -25.09 31.11
CA THR A 651 -15.10 -25.51 32.39
C THR A 651 -14.04 -26.15 33.25
N HIS A 652 -14.08 -25.90 34.55
CA HIS A 652 -13.25 -26.61 35.54
C HIS A 652 -14.14 -27.43 36.48
N PRO A 653 -13.78 -28.68 36.86
CA PRO A 653 -14.60 -29.49 37.77
C PRO A 653 -14.99 -28.79 39.07
N ASP A 654 -14.06 -28.01 39.65
CA ASP A 654 -14.26 -27.28 40.92
C ASP A 654 -14.88 -25.88 40.75
N GLU A 655 -15.33 -25.52 39.55
CA GLU A 655 -15.90 -24.20 39.27
C GLU A 655 -17.22 -23.97 40.05
N HIS A 656 -17.97 -25.04 40.32
CA HIS A 656 -19.20 -25.01 41.13
C HIS A 656 -18.96 -24.50 42.56
N GLU A 657 -17.81 -24.80 43.18
CA GLU A 657 -17.48 -24.33 44.53
C GLU A 657 -17.32 -22.79 44.61
N ILE A 658 -17.06 -22.16 43.46
CA ILE A 658 -16.94 -20.71 43.32
C ILE A 658 -18.33 -20.11 43.09
N TYR A 659 -19.13 -20.69 42.19
CA TYR A 659 -20.49 -20.24 41.92
C TYR A 659 -21.39 -20.30 43.16
N ASP A 660 -21.31 -21.37 43.96
CA ASP A 660 -22.11 -21.53 45.19
C ASP A 660 -21.82 -20.45 46.25
N LYS A 661 -20.65 -19.81 46.18
CA LYS A 661 -20.23 -18.75 47.12
C LYS A 661 -20.36 -17.34 46.54
N MET A 662 -20.35 -17.17 45.21
CA MET A 662 -20.33 -15.86 44.55
C MET A 662 -21.66 -15.50 43.86
N CYS A 663 -22.41 -16.46 43.33
CA CYS A 663 -23.71 -16.22 42.70
C CYS A 663 -24.84 -16.73 43.62
N GLY A 664 -25.38 -15.83 44.44
CA GLY A 664 -26.46 -16.19 45.36
C GLY A 664 -26.95 -15.07 46.28
N SER A 665 -26.26 -13.93 46.36
CA SER A 665 -26.74 -12.77 47.09
C SER A 665 -27.73 -11.96 46.26
N SER A 666 -28.86 -12.58 45.88
CA SER A 666 -30.06 -11.77 45.65
C SER A 666 -30.29 -11.00 46.95
N THR A 667 -30.49 -9.69 46.87
CA THR A 667 -30.97 -8.92 48.01
C THR A 667 -32.29 -9.57 48.45
N THR A 668 -32.26 -10.39 49.49
CA THR A 668 -33.47 -10.70 50.23
C THR A 668 -33.97 -9.34 50.69
N ILE A 669 -35.08 -8.86 50.12
CA ILE A 669 -35.79 -7.71 50.67
C ILE A 669 -36.09 -8.11 52.11
N THR A 670 -35.26 -7.64 53.04
CA THR A 670 -35.55 -7.77 54.45
C THR A 670 -36.80 -6.95 54.65
N ILE A 671 -37.88 -7.62 55.05
CA ILE A 671 -39.13 -6.95 55.41
C ILE A 671 -38.79 -6.06 56.60
N THR A 672 -38.46 -4.81 56.32
CA THR A 672 -38.21 -3.84 57.38
C THR A 672 -39.55 -3.55 58.05
N PRO A 673 -39.58 -3.26 59.37
CA PRO A 673 -40.82 -2.92 60.07
C PRO A 673 -41.55 -1.73 59.42
N ILE A 674 -40.84 -0.91 58.62
CA ILE A 674 -41.40 0.17 57.82
C ILE A 674 -42.27 -0.38 56.67
N THR A 675 -41.78 -1.38 55.93
CA THR A 675 -42.59 -2.04 54.86
C THR A 675 -43.81 -2.75 55.42
N LEU A 676 -43.68 -3.42 56.58
CA LEU A 676 -44.82 -3.98 57.30
C LEU A 676 -45.78 -2.90 57.80
N SER A 677 -45.29 -1.77 58.30
CA SER A 677 -46.13 -0.65 58.75
C SER A 677 -46.87 0.01 57.61
N ILE A 678 -46.28 0.14 56.42
CA ILE A 678 -46.94 0.66 55.23
C ILE A 678 -48.05 -0.30 54.77
N ILE A 679 -47.79 -1.61 54.78
CA ILE A 679 -48.81 -2.63 54.49
C ILE A 679 -49.92 -2.58 55.55
N PHE A 680 -49.58 -2.49 56.84
CA PHE A 680 -50.56 -2.41 57.93
C PHE A 680 -51.39 -1.13 57.87
N PHE A 681 -50.78 0.03 57.58
CA PHE A 681 -51.52 1.28 57.38
C PHE A 681 -52.43 1.22 56.16
N SER A 682 -51.97 0.59 55.06
CA SER A 682 -52.79 0.41 53.88
C SER A 682 -53.99 -0.52 54.14
N THR A 683 -53.80 -1.59 54.93
CA THR A 683 -54.89 -2.50 55.32
C THR A 683 -55.81 -1.91 56.39
N PHE A 684 -55.29 -1.10 57.32
CA PHE A 684 -56.08 -0.44 58.35
C PHE A 684 -56.96 0.66 57.74
N ASN A 685 -56.46 1.38 56.74
CA ASN A 685 -57.26 2.30 55.96
C ASN A 685 -58.28 1.56 55.07
N LEU A 686 -57.99 0.35 54.58
CA LEU A 686 -58.94 -0.48 53.84
C LEU A 686 -60.08 -1.02 54.73
N ILE A 687 -59.79 -1.37 55.99
CA ILE A 687 -60.78 -1.85 56.97
C ILE A 687 -61.63 -0.71 57.54
N ARG A 688 -61.15 0.54 57.51
CA ARG A 688 -61.94 1.72 57.85
C ARG A 688 -62.83 2.23 56.70
N PHE A 689 -62.63 1.70 55.49
CA PHE A 689 -63.38 2.06 54.27
C PHE A 689 -64.37 0.97 53.81
N LEU A 690 -64.30 -0.23 54.40
CA LEU A 690 -65.39 -1.22 54.44
C LEU A 690 -66.28 -0.94 55.65
#